data_AF-A0A1V6GZ84-F1
#
_entry.id   AF-A0A1V6GZ84-F1
#
_cell.length_a   1.000
_cell.length_b   1.000
_cell.length_c   1.000
_cell.angle_alpha   90.00
_cell.angle_beta   90.00
_cell.angle_gamma   90.00
#
_symmetry.space_group_name_H-M   'P 1'
#
loop_
_entity.id
_entity.type
_entity.pdbx_description
1 polymer ?
#
loop_
_entity_poly.entity_id
_entity_poly.type
_entity_poly.pdbx_seq_one_letter_code
_entity_poly.pdbx_strand_id
1 'polypeptide(L)'
;MRVAPGAYDAGFAVVAEGALTNRLAITNAITVTSLDGPDNTFIVGARSLNANGCGSDAVRCVYLSAGTLQGFTVTGGATDTVDGGFENDCGGGIYASQSARIIDCVLSNNIAYHKGGGSSLGTLHRCRVADNAVLIPAGFGGAVRGSTVYDSLIVNNGGPYAIAYAYLYNVTAYNDSPVHRSSVYNSILMLIGGGNSYTATEPDRKVYSSCLSGTLSANNDGGGNLFSDPLFMNPAAGDFRLHLASPCINRGNISHYNNGLGFDLLGAARVQGAGLDLGAYEGGLGGARIAASVEGGGTLEPLGVTLYPDLPAQAVFTATPWPGRTLTHFSTNGVALPVGGNTLLLDLTTDQALNLTAHFAGTLYADAARPDDSGDGLSWATAKRTLQGAVAAAVDNDTVLVAPGLYQEGAAVTPNEKTAGYLMNRVVITNQITLRSRDGNAATVIQGAFDSGSGDLYGRGPNAVRCVFMSKGVLQGFTLTGGATDRVNLENENNRGGGVYAPEYFYEPQILDCVITNCASVRGGGTHAGTLRRCVLRDNYAANNSSAVRGSVAYDCLIAKNRTGGSTTLSAVAYAWCYTCTVTENTGRSGENTSFYNCILTDPSISGRHFDCCLAGGTVSPVTNDACFADAPLFVNAAAGDFRLAAGSPCIDRANRAYVPEPFGTDVTGDLRMQNAAVDLGAIEHDWRPALAAALDADGVTVSDLTPFVTHDAQAAHAGGSAVYLDGAAARADSQSAITMSAPWYVPYGRSVTLRGEVTGSGTLTLYEGETPITALTSGDGAVTLKHLTAAQKPFPLRVVYTVGEGDTGGALLDAFEGSTGMLFMLK
;
A
#
# COMPACT_ATOMS: atom_id res chain seq x y z
N MET A 1 -39.88 -42.72 -0.78
CA MET A 1 -40.04 -42.86 0.67
C MET A 1 -40.27 -41.48 1.27
N ARG A 2 -41.29 -41.33 2.13
CA ARG A 2 -41.52 -40.11 2.90
C ARG A 2 -41.18 -40.39 4.37
N VAL A 3 -40.44 -39.49 4.99
CA VAL A 3 -39.81 -39.69 6.30
C VAL A 3 -40.36 -38.67 7.29
N ALA A 4 -40.82 -39.14 8.45
CA ALA A 4 -41.34 -38.27 9.50
C ALA A 4 -40.19 -37.48 10.18
N PRO A 5 -40.50 -36.37 10.87
CA PRO A 5 -39.50 -35.60 11.61
C PRO A 5 -38.84 -36.44 12.71
N GLY A 6 -37.58 -36.12 13.02
CA GLY A 6 -36.82 -36.79 14.07
C GLY A 6 -35.34 -37.00 13.75
N ALA A 7 -34.60 -37.48 14.74
CA ALA A 7 -33.21 -37.88 14.58
C ALA A 7 -33.12 -39.38 14.29
N TYR A 8 -32.52 -39.71 13.14
CA TYR A 8 -32.25 -41.07 12.71
C TYR A 8 -30.77 -41.39 13.00
N ASP A 9 -30.49 -41.83 14.22
CA ASP A 9 -29.16 -42.05 14.81
C ASP A 9 -28.92 -43.49 15.29
N ALA A 10 -29.87 -44.40 15.01
CA ALA A 10 -29.81 -45.81 15.35
C ALA A 10 -29.69 -46.71 14.10
N GLY A 11 -29.10 -47.89 14.29
CA GLY A 11 -28.94 -48.89 13.23
C GLY A 11 -27.84 -48.54 12.22
N PHE A 12 -27.53 -49.48 11.34
CA PHE A 12 -26.52 -49.30 10.31
C PHE A 12 -26.79 -50.15 9.07
N ALA A 13 -26.27 -49.69 7.94
CA ALA A 13 -26.30 -50.34 6.64
C ALA A 13 -24.87 -50.49 6.09
N VAL A 14 -24.56 -51.70 5.63
CA VAL A 14 -23.30 -52.06 4.97
C VAL A 14 -23.62 -52.39 3.51
N VAL A 15 -22.85 -51.81 2.59
CA VAL A 15 -23.10 -51.94 1.14
C VAL A 15 -22.31 -53.07 0.48
N ALA A 16 -21.19 -53.46 1.08
CA ALA A 16 -20.36 -54.59 0.70
C ALA A 16 -19.47 -55.00 1.88
N GLU A 17 -18.95 -56.22 1.87
CA GLU A 17 -17.94 -56.65 2.86
C GLU A 17 -16.69 -55.75 2.76
N GLY A 18 -16.24 -55.21 3.90
CA GLY A 18 -15.11 -54.27 3.97
C GLY A 18 -15.45 -52.80 3.66
N ALA A 19 -16.69 -52.48 3.31
CA ALA A 19 -17.14 -51.09 3.15
C ALA A 19 -17.46 -50.45 4.51
N LEU A 20 -17.16 -49.16 4.64
CA LEU A 20 -17.52 -48.38 5.82
C LEU A 20 -19.03 -48.41 6.07
N THR A 21 -19.38 -48.52 7.34
CA THR A 21 -20.75 -48.53 7.84
C THR A 21 -21.45 -47.19 7.59
N ASN A 22 -22.74 -47.23 7.21
CA ASN A 22 -23.53 -46.02 6.91
C ASN A 22 -24.84 -46.02 7.72
N ARG A 23 -25.35 -44.84 8.10
CA ARG A 23 -26.68 -44.74 8.74
C ARG A 23 -27.79 -45.09 7.75
N LEU A 24 -27.66 -44.60 6.52
CA LEU A 24 -28.57 -44.84 5.42
C LEU A 24 -27.80 -45.22 4.16
N ALA A 25 -28.23 -46.30 3.48
CA ALA A 25 -27.74 -46.67 2.16
C ALA A 25 -28.89 -46.65 1.16
N ILE A 26 -28.81 -45.78 0.16
CA ILE A 26 -29.77 -45.70 -0.94
C ILE A 26 -29.06 -46.21 -2.20
N THR A 27 -29.41 -47.43 -2.58
CA THR A 27 -28.82 -48.13 -3.74
C THR A 27 -29.77 -48.24 -4.93
N ASN A 28 -31.06 -48.01 -4.70
CA ASN A 28 -32.08 -48.01 -5.73
C ASN A 28 -32.39 -46.56 -6.16
N ALA A 29 -32.83 -46.39 -7.41
CA ALA A 29 -33.24 -45.09 -7.95
C ALA A 29 -34.60 -44.63 -7.38
N ILE A 30 -34.63 -44.31 -6.10
CA ILE A 30 -35.81 -43.83 -5.37
C ILE A 30 -35.55 -42.44 -4.78
N THR A 31 -36.63 -41.70 -4.50
CA THR A 31 -36.56 -40.45 -3.74
C THR A 31 -36.86 -40.72 -2.27
N VAL A 32 -35.97 -40.29 -1.38
CA VAL A 32 -36.16 -40.25 0.07
C VAL A 32 -36.31 -38.78 0.47
N THR A 33 -37.48 -38.44 1.00
CA THR A 33 -37.89 -37.05 1.29
C THR A 33 -38.32 -36.92 2.74
N SER A 34 -37.79 -35.93 3.44
CA SER A 34 -38.29 -35.45 4.73
C SER A 34 -39.65 -34.78 4.56
N LEU A 35 -40.56 -35.01 5.51
CA LEU A 35 -41.88 -34.36 5.53
C LEU A 35 -41.86 -32.94 6.08
N ASP A 36 -40.83 -32.56 6.85
CA ASP A 36 -40.79 -31.29 7.61
C ASP A 36 -39.43 -30.57 7.49
N GLY A 37 -38.76 -30.81 6.35
CA GLY A 37 -37.53 -30.14 5.99
C GLY A 37 -36.29 -30.52 6.83
N PRO A 38 -35.14 -29.87 6.53
CA PRO A 38 -33.87 -30.20 7.17
C PRO A 38 -33.78 -29.71 8.62
N ASP A 39 -34.56 -28.71 9.02
CA ASP A 39 -34.55 -28.18 10.39
C ASP A 39 -35.13 -29.17 11.42
N ASN A 40 -35.93 -30.14 10.98
CA ASN A 40 -36.65 -31.08 11.86
C ASN A 40 -36.31 -32.56 11.61
N THR A 41 -35.55 -32.88 10.56
CA THR A 41 -35.28 -34.27 10.17
C THR A 41 -33.78 -34.50 9.93
N PHE A 42 -33.17 -35.32 10.78
CA PHE A 42 -31.73 -35.48 10.88
C PHE A 42 -31.30 -36.91 10.58
N ILE A 43 -30.28 -37.08 9.75
CA ILE A 43 -29.53 -38.33 9.61
C ILE A 43 -28.19 -38.14 10.30
N VAL A 44 -27.98 -38.86 11.40
CA VAL A 44 -26.83 -38.65 12.27
C VAL A 44 -25.87 -39.81 12.18
N GLY A 45 -24.64 -39.57 11.72
CA GLY A 45 -23.57 -40.57 11.69
C GLY A 45 -23.01 -40.88 13.08
N ALA A 46 -21.79 -41.41 13.13
CA ALA A 46 -21.06 -41.59 14.39
C ALA A 46 -19.56 -41.43 14.16
N ARG A 47 -18.88 -40.81 15.13
CA ARG A 47 -17.41 -40.73 15.17
C ARG A 47 -16.82 -42.07 15.62
N SER A 48 -15.64 -42.37 15.11
CA SER A 48 -14.78 -43.41 15.70
C SER A 48 -14.36 -43.01 17.11
N LEU A 49 -14.08 -44.00 17.95
CA LEU A 49 -13.45 -43.78 19.27
C LEU A 49 -11.97 -43.36 19.18
N ASN A 50 -11.38 -43.37 17.99
CA ASN A 50 -10.04 -42.84 17.75
C ASN A 50 -9.96 -41.34 18.07
N ALA A 51 -8.77 -40.88 18.48
CA ALA A 51 -8.55 -39.49 18.91
C ALA A 51 -8.88 -38.44 17.84
N ASN A 52 -8.83 -38.80 16.56
CA ASN A 52 -9.17 -37.92 15.43
C ASN A 52 -10.65 -38.05 15.01
N GLY A 53 -11.43 -38.96 15.60
CA GLY A 53 -12.84 -39.21 15.26
C GLY A 53 -13.07 -40.00 13.97
N CYS A 54 -12.01 -40.43 13.25
CA CYS A 54 -12.07 -41.27 12.06
C CYS A 54 -11.51 -42.67 12.33
N GLY A 55 -12.09 -43.70 11.72
CA GLY A 55 -11.69 -45.09 11.92
C GLY A 55 -12.70 -46.08 11.35
N SER A 56 -12.36 -47.37 11.35
CA SER A 56 -13.20 -48.42 10.79
C SER A 56 -14.51 -48.64 11.57
N ASP A 57 -14.59 -48.16 12.82
CA ASP A 57 -15.79 -48.12 13.66
C ASP A 57 -16.65 -46.86 13.45
N ALA A 58 -16.22 -45.91 12.61
CA ALA A 58 -17.02 -44.75 12.26
C ALA A 58 -18.28 -45.13 11.46
N VAL A 59 -19.29 -44.28 11.53
CA VAL A 59 -20.52 -44.40 10.74
C VAL A 59 -20.69 -43.15 9.89
N ARG A 60 -20.59 -43.32 8.58
CA ARG A 60 -20.97 -42.30 7.60
C ARG A 60 -22.48 -42.05 7.68
N CYS A 61 -22.94 -40.82 7.44
CA CYS A 61 -24.39 -40.60 7.47
C CYS A 61 -25.09 -41.29 6.29
N VAL A 62 -24.68 -40.99 5.06
CA VAL A 62 -25.38 -41.49 3.86
C VAL A 62 -24.42 -42.04 2.81
N TYR A 63 -24.74 -43.24 2.33
CA TYR A 63 -24.24 -43.77 1.07
C TYR A 63 -25.35 -43.70 0.01
N LEU A 64 -25.06 -43.13 -1.16
CA LEU A 64 -26.05 -42.85 -2.19
C LEU A 64 -25.52 -43.22 -3.59
N SER A 65 -25.71 -44.47 -4.04
CA SER A 65 -25.27 -44.88 -5.38
C SER A 65 -26.29 -44.60 -6.48
N ALA A 66 -27.55 -44.35 -6.15
CA ALA A 66 -28.60 -43.91 -7.07
C ALA A 66 -29.72 -43.16 -6.33
N GLY A 67 -30.58 -42.44 -7.06
CA GLY A 67 -31.77 -41.82 -6.48
C GLY A 67 -31.55 -40.40 -5.93
N THR A 68 -32.44 -39.97 -5.03
CA THR A 68 -32.47 -38.60 -4.49
C THR A 68 -32.67 -38.61 -2.98
N LEU A 69 -31.87 -37.80 -2.27
CA LEU A 69 -32.09 -37.43 -0.87
C LEU A 69 -32.58 -35.97 -0.82
N GLN A 70 -33.70 -35.71 -0.15
CA GLN A 70 -34.28 -34.36 -0.10
C GLN A 70 -34.77 -33.93 1.28
N GLY A 71 -34.35 -32.74 1.72
CA GLY A 71 -34.90 -32.09 2.90
C GLY A 71 -34.34 -32.57 4.24
N PHE A 72 -33.09 -33.01 4.31
CA PHE A 72 -32.50 -33.55 5.55
C PHE A 72 -31.32 -32.72 6.05
N THR A 73 -31.16 -32.66 7.36
CA THR A 73 -29.86 -32.36 7.95
C THR A 73 -29.04 -33.65 8.07
N VAL A 74 -27.79 -33.61 7.60
CA VAL A 74 -26.86 -34.73 7.58
C VAL A 74 -25.64 -34.34 8.42
N THR A 75 -25.45 -35.00 9.57
CA THR A 75 -24.49 -34.52 10.57
C THR A 75 -23.80 -35.60 11.40
N GLY A 76 -22.64 -35.29 11.98
CA GLY A 76 -21.91 -36.18 12.90
C GLY A 76 -21.22 -37.37 12.24
N GLY A 77 -21.25 -37.47 10.91
CA GLY A 77 -20.67 -38.59 10.17
C GLY A 77 -19.18 -38.47 9.93
N ALA A 78 -18.47 -39.58 10.11
CA ALA A 78 -17.03 -39.68 9.92
C ALA A 78 -16.66 -40.78 8.93
N THR A 79 -15.43 -40.73 8.42
CA THR A 79 -14.87 -41.75 7.52
C THR A 79 -13.91 -42.69 8.26
N ASP A 80 -13.45 -43.73 7.57
CA ASP A 80 -12.24 -44.46 7.98
C ASP A 80 -10.98 -43.59 7.74
N THR A 81 -9.86 -44.02 8.30
CA THR A 81 -8.51 -43.46 8.11
C THR A 81 -7.77 -44.06 6.90
N VAL A 82 -8.23 -45.21 6.39
CA VAL A 82 -7.60 -45.90 5.26
C VAL A 82 -8.63 -46.11 4.14
N ASP A 83 -8.22 -45.84 2.90
CA ASP A 83 -9.00 -46.24 1.72
C ASP A 83 -8.84 -47.75 1.52
N GLY A 84 -9.74 -48.54 2.13
CA GLY A 84 -9.81 -50.00 2.00
C GLY A 84 -10.28 -50.49 0.62
N GLY A 85 -10.15 -49.68 -0.44
CA GLY A 85 -10.57 -50.01 -1.82
C GLY A 85 -12.03 -49.66 -2.15
N PHE A 86 -12.75 -49.02 -1.22
CA PHE A 86 -14.16 -48.64 -1.36
C PHE A 86 -14.41 -47.15 -1.12
N GLU A 87 -13.37 -46.30 -1.20
CA GLU A 87 -13.43 -44.88 -0.82
C GLU A 87 -13.95 -44.70 0.62
N ASN A 88 -13.52 -45.60 1.52
CA ASN A 88 -13.89 -45.61 2.94
C ASN A 88 -13.42 -44.36 3.69
N ASP A 89 -12.41 -43.67 3.17
CA ASP A 89 -11.83 -42.43 3.69
C ASP A 89 -12.49 -41.16 3.11
N CYS A 90 -13.59 -41.32 2.36
CA CYS A 90 -14.29 -40.25 1.66
C CYS A 90 -15.73 -40.02 2.18
N GLY A 91 -16.21 -38.78 2.12
CA GLY A 91 -17.64 -38.47 2.24
C GLY A 91 -18.19 -38.68 3.65
N GLY A 92 -17.64 -38.00 4.67
CA GLY A 92 -18.03 -38.23 6.08
C GLY A 92 -19.52 -38.07 6.34
N GLY A 93 -20.12 -37.03 5.75
CA GLY A 93 -21.57 -36.87 5.69
C GLY A 93 -22.16 -37.78 4.60
N ILE A 94 -21.84 -37.47 3.33
CA ILE A 94 -22.39 -38.18 2.18
C ILE A 94 -21.27 -38.68 1.27
N TYR A 95 -21.35 -39.96 0.90
CA TYR A 95 -20.64 -40.50 -0.24
C TYR A 95 -21.67 -40.87 -1.32
N ALA A 96 -21.54 -40.29 -2.51
CA ALA A 96 -22.54 -40.40 -3.56
C ALA A 96 -21.95 -40.88 -4.90
N SER A 97 -22.78 -41.42 -5.79
CA SER A 97 -22.43 -41.51 -7.21
C SER A 97 -22.64 -40.15 -7.90
N GLN A 98 -22.03 -39.93 -9.07
CA GLN A 98 -22.18 -38.65 -9.78
C GLN A 98 -23.64 -38.36 -10.21
N SER A 99 -24.45 -39.40 -10.45
CA SER A 99 -25.86 -39.27 -10.87
C SER A 99 -26.83 -39.10 -9.70
N ALA A 100 -26.38 -39.31 -8.47
CA ALA A 100 -27.18 -39.14 -7.27
C ALA A 100 -27.45 -37.66 -6.96
N ARG A 101 -28.67 -37.37 -6.50
CA ARG A 101 -29.13 -36.00 -6.23
C ARG A 101 -29.32 -35.76 -4.73
N ILE A 102 -28.80 -34.65 -4.24
CA ILE A 102 -28.96 -34.17 -2.87
C ILE A 102 -29.60 -32.80 -2.96
N ILE A 103 -30.81 -32.64 -2.44
CA ILE A 103 -31.63 -31.44 -2.69
C ILE A 103 -32.16 -30.90 -1.37
N ASP A 104 -32.13 -29.57 -1.16
CA ASP A 104 -32.69 -28.94 0.04
C ASP A 104 -32.12 -29.51 1.36
N CYS A 105 -30.86 -29.91 1.36
CA CYS A 105 -30.22 -30.56 2.51
C CYS A 105 -29.23 -29.62 3.21
N VAL A 106 -29.08 -29.81 4.52
CA VAL A 106 -28.00 -29.20 5.31
C VAL A 106 -26.97 -30.27 5.61
N LEU A 107 -25.72 -30.08 5.19
CA LEU A 107 -24.62 -30.99 5.48
C LEU A 107 -23.70 -30.28 6.47
N SER A 108 -23.68 -30.71 7.72
CA SER A 108 -22.91 -30.01 8.74
C SER A 108 -22.25 -30.88 9.79
N ASN A 109 -21.12 -30.40 10.34
CA ASN A 109 -20.37 -31.11 11.38
C ASN A 109 -20.04 -32.56 10.98
N ASN A 110 -19.58 -32.76 9.74
CA ASN A 110 -19.06 -34.04 9.27
C ASN A 110 -17.55 -33.95 9.05
N ILE A 111 -16.83 -35.05 9.26
CA ILE A 111 -15.37 -35.08 9.06
C ILE A 111 -14.98 -36.23 8.13
N ALA A 112 -13.97 -36.00 7.33
CA ALA A 112 -13.30 -37.07 6.58
C ALA A 112 -11.81 -37.06 6.90
N TYR A 113 -11.20 -38.23 6.89
CA TYR A 113 -9.76 -38.32 7.07
C TYR A 113 -9.01 -37.75 5.86
N HIS A 114 -9.44 -38.10 4.64
CA HIS A 114 -8.78 -37.65 3.43
C HIS A 114 -9.59 -36.70 2.55
N LYS A 115 -10.86 -37.01 2.26
CA LYS A 115 -11.59 -36.32 1.18
C LYS A 115 -13.08 -36.13 1.46
N GLY A 116 -13.64 -34.96 1.16
CA GLY A 116 -15.09 -34.75 1.17
C GLY A 116 -15.70 -34.86 2.57
N GLY A 117 -15.38 -33.96 3.50
CA GLY A 117 -15.93 -34.01 4.86
C GLY A 117 -17.46 -33.96 4.86
N GLY A 118 -18.05 -32.99 4.17
CA GLY A 118 -19.50 -32.90 3.95
C GLY A 118 -19.99 -33.91 2.90
N SER A 119 -19.53 -33.76 1.65
CA SER A 119 -19.89 -34.65 0.53
C SER A 119 -18.68 -35.05 -0.31
N SER A 120 -18.63 -36.30 -0.74
CA SER A 120 -17.76 -36.74 -1.84
C SER A 120 -18.65 -37.19 -3.00
N LEU A 121 -18.47 -36.54 -4.15
CA LEU A 121 -19.26 -36.70 -5.38
C LEU A 121 -20.74 -36.29 -5.18
N GLY A 122 -21.61 -36.66 -6.12
CA GLY A 122 -23.03 -36.29 -6.13
C GLY A 122 -23.34 -34.93 -6.74
N THR A 123 -24.63 -34.72 -7.04
CA THR A 123 -25.18 -33.45 -7.51
C THR A 123 -26.00 -32.79 -6.41
N LEU A 124 -25.51 -31.68 -5.86
CA LEU A 124 -26.14 -30.92 -4.78
C LEU A 124 -26.93 -29.74 -5.38
N HIS A 125 -28.17 -29.55 -4.92
CA HIS A 125 -29.00 -28.39 -5.26
C HIS A 125 -29.59 -27.76 -3.99
N ARG A 126 -29.50 -26.43 -3.86
CA ARG A 126 -30.06 -25.69 -2.71
C ARG A 126 -29.67 -26.29 -1.36
N CYS A 127 -28.39 -26.62 -1.24
CA CYS A 127 -27.85 -27.18 -0.03
C CYS A 127 -27.10 -26.11 0.76
N ARG A 128 -27.07 -26.26 2.09
CA ARG A 128 -26.13 -25.55 2.96
C ARG A 128 -25.08 -26.54 3.44
N VAL A 129 -23.83 -26.36 3.03
CA VAL A 129 -22.70 -27.20 3.45
C VAL A 129 -21.82 -26.38 4.38
N ALA A 130 -21.88 -26.67 5.68
CA ALA A 130 -21.24 -25.84 6.69
C ALA A 130 -20.51 -26.64 7.76
N ASP A 131 -19.41 -26.12 8.30
CA ASP A 131 -18.75 -26.70 9.48
C ASP A 131 -18.30 -28.16 9.30
N ASN A 132 -17.99 -28.57 8.07
CA ASN A 132 -17.40 -29.87 7.78
C ASN A 132 -15.88 -29.76 7.64
N ALA A 133 -15.15 -30.84 7.87
CA ALA A 133 -13.68 -30.77 7.83
C ALA A 133 -13.02 -31.99 7.20
N VAL A 134 -11.81 -31.76 6.68
CA VAL A 134 -10.82 -32.82 6.43
C VAL A 134 -9.64 -32.62 7.37
N LEU A 135 -9.13 -33.73 7.93
CA LEU A 135 -8.25 -33.65 9.10
C LEU A 135 -6.74 -33.62 8.78
N ILE A 136 -6.33 -33.98 7.57
CA ILE A 136 -4.90 -34.06 7.23
C ILE A 136 -4.44 -32.95 6.26
N PRO A 137 -3.15 -32.54 6.31
CA PRO A 137 -2.61 -31.49 5.44
C PRO A 137 -2.66 -31.79 3.94
N ALA A 138 -2.63 -33.06 3.54
CA ALA A 138 -2.72 -33.50 2.15
C ALA A 138 -4.17 -33.78 1.70
N GLY A 139 -5.15 -33.43 2.53
CA GLY A 139 -6.56 -33.70 2.29
C GLY A 139 -7.25 -32.62 1.45
N PHE A 140 -8.38 -32.98 0.83
CA PHE A 140 -9.10 -32.08 -0.10
C PHE A 140 -10.61 -32.14 0.07
N GLY A 141 -11.27 -31.00 -0.04
CA GLY A 141 -12.72 -30.89 -0.04
C GLY A 141 -13.33 -31.06 1.35
N GLY A 142 -12.94 -30.24 2.32
CA GLY A 142 -13.57 -30.22 3.65
C GLY A 142 -15.10 -30.17 3.58
N ALA A 143 -15.63 -29.32 2.70
CA ALA A 143 -17.04 -29.25 2.35
C ALA A 143 -17.41 -30.31 1.30
N VAL A 144 -16.85 -30.18 0.09
CA VAL A 144 -17.21 -31.00 -1.06
C VAL A 144 -15.99 -31.38 -1.89
N ARG A 145 -15.97 -32.61 -2.40
CA ARG A 145 -14.93 -33.13 -3.29
C ARG A 145 -15.57 -33.81 -4.50
N GLY A 146 -15.24 -33.35 -5.71
CA GLY A 146 -15.70 -34.01 -6.95
C GLY A 146 -17.20 -33.90 -7.23
N SER A 147 -17.91 -33.03 -6.49
CA SER A 147 -19.36 -32.83 -6.61
C SER A 147 -19.71 -31.78 -7.66
N THR A 148 -20.91 -31.88 -8.20
CA THR A 148 -21.55 -30.78 -8.95
C THR A 148 -22.52 -30.07 -8.01
N VAL A 149 -22.41 -28.76 -7.85
CA VAL A 149 -23.16 -27.99 -6.85
C VAL A 149 -23.87 -26.82 -7.52
N TYR A 150 -25.15 -26.68 -7.23
CA TYR A 150 -26.03 -25.64 -7.75
C TYR A 150 -26.72 -24.88 -6.62
N ASP A 151 -26.80 -23.56 -6.75
CA ASP A 151 -27.69 -22.72 -5.94
C ASP A 151 -27.51 -22.90 -4.42
N SER A 152 -26.27 -23.11 -3.99
CA SER A 152 -25.95 -23.60 -2.65
C SER A 152 -24.99 -22.67 -1.92
N LEU A 153 -25.04 -22.74 -0.59
CA LEU A 153 -24.14 -22.02 0.30
C LEU A 153 -23.12 -22.98 0.90
N ILE A 154 -21.82 -22.68 0.75
CA ILE A 154 -20.71 -23.47 1.29
C ILE A 154 -19.86 -22.58 2.21
N VAL A 155 -19.95 -22.76 3.53
CA VAL A 155 -19.37 -21.82 4.49
C VAL A 155 -18.70 -22.48 5.68
N ASN A 156 -17.64 -21.87 6.20
CA ASN A 156 -16.97 -22.31 7.44
C ASN A 156 -16.51 -23.80 7.45
N ASN A 157 -16.13 -24.35 6.30
CA ASN A 157 -15.62 -25.71 6.22
C ASN A 157 -14.09 -25.71 6.33
N GLY A 158 -13.55 -26.58 7.18
CA GLY A 158 -12.13 -26.66 7.50
C GLY A 158 -11.35 -27.65 6.65
N GLY A 159 -10.04 -27.45 6.61
CA GLY A 159 -9.07 -28.27 5.89
C GLY A 159 -8.27 -27.45 4.87
N PRO A 160 -7.28 -28.06 4.19
CA PRO A 160 -6.42 -27.33 3.25
C PRO A 160 -7.18 -26.68 2.10
N TYR A 161 -8.27 -27.32 1.66
CA TYR A 161 -9.17 -26.83 0.63
C TYR A 161 -10.61 -27.25 0.97
N ALA A 162 -11.47 -26.29 1.30
CA ALA A 162 -12.88 -26.55 1.59
C ALA A 162 -13.61 -27.16 0.37
N ILE A 163 -13.27 -26.72 -0.84
CA ILE A 163 -13.89 -27.18 -2.09
C ILE A 163 -12.79 -27.65 -3.03
N ALA A 164 -12.90 -28.87 -3.55
CA ALA A 164 -11.92 -29.43 -4.48
C ALA A 164 -12.55 -30.25 -5.60
N TYR A 165 -12.00 -30.13 -6.81
CA TYR A 165 -12.40 -30.93 -8.00
C TYR A 165 -13.88 -30.81 -8.36
N ALA A 166 -14.53 -29.71 -7.97
CA ALA A 166 -15.97 -29.54 -8.09
C ALA A 166 -16.38 -28.79 -9.37
N TYR A 167 -17.67 -28.84 -9.66
CA TYR A 167 -18.34 -27.94 -10.59
C TYR A 167 -19.33 -27.09 -9.80
N LEU A 168 -19.14 -25.78 -9.76
CA LEU A 168 -19.95 -24.85 -8.97
C LEU A 168 -20.78 -23.95 -9.89
N TYR A 169 -22.09 -23.88 -9.65
CA TYR A 169 -23.03 -23.05 -10.38
C TYR A 169 -23.87 -22.25 -9.40
N ASN A 170 -23.77 -20.92 -9.45
CA ASN A 170 -24.50 -20.02 -8.57
C ASN A 170 -24.29 -20.36 -7.08
N VAL A 171 -23.04 -20.59 -6.69
CA VAL A 171 -22.66 -20.96 -5.33
C VAL A 171 -22.09 -19.75 -4.60
N THR A 172 -22.47 -19.57 -3.34
CA THR A 172 -21.71 -18.69 -2.43
C THR A 172 -20.77 -19.55 -1.60
N ALA A 173 -19.46 -19.36 -1.78
CA ALA A 173 -18.42 -20.01 -1.01
C ALA A 173 -17.69 -18.98 -0.14
N TYR A 174 -17.75 -19.14 1.18
CA TYR A 174 -17.10 -18.26 2.16
C TYR A 174 -16.37 -19.13 3.21
N ASN A 175 -15.09 -19.42 2.97
CA ASN A 175 -14.29 -20.35 3.79
C ASN A 175 -12.88 -19.78 4.04
N ASP A 176 -12.15 -20.36 4.98
CA ASP A 176 -10.77 -20.02 5.34
C ASP A 176 -9.71 -20.62 4.40
N SER A 177 -10.15 -21.41 3.41
CA SER A 177 -9.31 -22.02 2.40
C SER A 177 -9.87 -21.77 0.99
N PRO A 178 -8.99 -21.66 -0.01
CA PRO A 178 -9.40 -21.34 -1.37
C PRO A 178 -10.09 -22.54 -2.05
N VAL A 179 -10.90 -22.23 -3.06
CA VAL A 179 -11.44 -23.24 -3.98
C VAL A 179 -10.32 -23.79 -4.84
N HIS A 180 -10.16 -25.11 -4.86
CA HIS A 180 -9.06 -25.77 -5.56
C HIS A 180 -9.53 -26.58 -6.77
N ARG A 181 -8.86 -26.41 -7.92
CA ARG A 181 -9.05 -27.23 -9.15
C ARG A 181 -10.52 -27.48 -9.50
N SER A 182 -11.35 -26.45 -9.41
CA SER A 182 -12.79 -26.55 -9.65
C SER A 182 -13.19 -25.66 -10.83
N SER A 183 -14.25 -26.04 -11.54
CA SER A 183 -14.86 -25.19 -12.56
C SER A 183 -16.00 -24.41 -11.92
N VAL A 184 -16.00 -23.08 -12.07
CA VAL A 184 -16.88 -22.19 -11.31
C VAL A 184 -17.64 -21.27 -12.25
N TYR A 185 -18.94 -21.14 -12.05
CA TYR A 185 -19.84 -20.36 -12.89
C TYR A 185 -20.80 -19.55 -12.02
N ASN A 186 -20.98 -18.26 -12.34
CA ASN A 186 -21.98 -17.39 -11.71
C ASN A 186 -21.93 -17.37 -10.17
N SER A 187 -20.76 -17.59 -9.58
CA SER A 187 -20.62 -17.85 -8.14
C SER A 187 -19.95 -16.69 -7.42
N ILE A 188 -20.04 -16.66 -6.09
CA ILE A 188 -19.28 -15.74 -5.24
C ILE A 188 -18.29 -16.56 -4.41
N LEU A 189 -16.99 -16.27 -4.53
CA LEU A 189 -15.90 -16.95 -3.83
C LEU A 189 -15.13 -15.96 -2.96
N MET A 190 -15.29 -16.06 -1.63
CA MET A 190 -14.60 -15.19 -0.69
C MET A 190 -13.72 -16.00 0.26
N LEU A 191 -12.46 -15.59 0.39
CA LEU A 191 -11.51 -16.17 1.34
C LEU A 191 -11.55 -15.38 2.66
N ILE A 192 -11.81 -16.07 3.76
CA ILE A 192 -11.73 -15.48 5.11
C ILE A 192 -10.28 -15.06 5.37
N GLY A 193 -10.07 -13.81 5.79
CA GLY A 193 -8.73 -13.23 5.96
C GLY A 193 -8.14 -12.60 4.69
N GLY A 194 -8.85 -12.67 3.55
CA GLY A 194 -8.41 -12.06 2.29
C GLY A 194 -7.44 -12.94 1.48
N GLY A 195 -7.01 -12.42 0.33
CA GLY A 195 -6.19 -13.16 -0.63
C GLY A 195 -7.01 -13.86 -1.72
N ASN A 196 -6.33 -14.71 -2.50
CA ASN A 196 -6.91 -15.37 -3.67
C ASN A 196 -7.89 -16.47 -3.24
N SER A 197 -9.18 -16.30 -3.52
CA SER A 197 -10.21 -17.30 -3.18
C SER A 197 -10.24 -18.52 -4.10
N TYR A 198 -9.40 -18.55 -5.14
CA TYR A 198 -9.27 -19.65 -6.08
C TYR A 198 -7.80 -20.01 -6.31
N THR A 199 -7.50 -21.30 -6.44
CA THR A 199 -6.16 -21.79 -6.76
C THR A 199 -6.17 -23.04 -7.64
N ALA A 200 -5.39 -23.00 -8.72
CA ALA A 200 -5.06 -24.13 -9.57
C ALA A 200 -3.78 -23.81 -10.38
N THR A 201 -3.00 -24.84 -10.71
CA THR A 201 -1.83 -24.72 -11.60
C THR A 201 -2.18 -25.05 -13.05
N GLU A 202 -3.20 -25.89 -13.25
CA GLU A 202 -3.58 -26.43 -14.55
C GLU A 202 -4.63 -25.55 -15.26
N PRO A 203 -4.60 -25.48 -16.61
CA PRO A 203 -5.52 -24.65 -17.39
C PRO A 203 -6.89 -25.29 -17.66
N ASP A 204 -7.13 -26.54 -17.24
CA ASP A 204 -8.36 -27.30 -17.50
C ASP A 204 -9.54 -26.85 -16.62
N ARG A 205 -9.25 -26.10 -15.55
CA ARG A 205 -10.25 -25.59 -14.59
C ARG A 205 -10.28 -24.07 -14.62
N LYS A 206 -11.49 -23.53 -14.78
CA LYS A 206 -11.70 -22.11 -15.02
C LYS A 206 -12.85 -21.55 -14.20
N VAL A 207 -12.75 -20.26 -13.92
CA VAL A 207 -13.79 -19.46 -13.27
C VAL A 207 -14.40 -18.52 -14.27
N TYR A 208 -15.73 -18.53 -14.39
CA TYR A 208 -16.50 -17.75 -15.35
C TYR A 208 -17.55 -16.90 -14.62
N SER A 209 -17.69 -15.64 -15.04
CA SER A 209 -18.78 -14.77 -14.62
C SER A 209 -19.03 -14.79 -13.11
N SER A 210 -17.98 -14.76 -12.30
CA SER A 210 -18.06 -14.95 -10.84
C SER A 210 -17.43 -13.78 -10.09
N CYS A 211 -17.79 -13.59 -8.82
CA CYS A 211 -17.19 -12.58 -7.94
C CYS A 211 -16.18 -13.23 -7.00
N LEU A 212 -14.97 -12.67 -6.87
CA LEU A 212 -13.86 -13.27 -6.14
C LEU A 212 -13.12 -12.25 -5.27
N SER A 213 -12.56 -12.72 -4.15
CA SER A 213 -11.49 -12.00 -3.45
C SER A 213 -10.10 -12.31 -4.05
N GLY A 214 -9.20 -11.33 -4.00
CA GLY A 214 -7.82 -11.47 -4.46
C GLY A 214 -7.67 -11.33 -5.97
N THR A 215 -6.83 -12.18 -6.56
CA THR A 215 -6.54 -12.22 -8.00
C THR A 215 -6.75 -13.63 -8.56
N LEU A 216 -6.85 -13.72 -9.88
CA LEU A 216 -6.97 -14.97 -10.61
C LEU A 216 -5.86 -15.07 -11.65
N SER A 217 -5.25 -16.26 -11.74
CA SER A 217 -4.27 -16.56 -12.80
C SER A 217 -4.94 -16.50 -14.17
N ALA A 218 -4.24 -15.97 -15.18
CA ALA A 218 -4.72 -15.90 -16.56
C ALA A 218 -5.09 -17.28 -17.13
N ASN A 219 -4.44 -18.36 -16.67
CA ASN A 219 -4.75 -19.72 -17.10
C ASN A 219 -6.14 -20.20 -16.62
N ASN A 220 -6.60 -19.67 -15.49
CA ASN A 220 -7.86 -20.06 -14.84
C ASN A 220 -8.97 -19.04 -15.05
N ASP A 221 -8.68 -17.92 -15.70
CA ASP A 221 -9.68 -16.92 -16.06
C ASP A 221 -10.48 -17.40 -17.29
N GLY A 222 -11.75 -17.71 -17.05
CA GLY A 222 -12.74 -18.00 -18.07
C GLY A 222 -13.40 -16.75 -18.66
N GLY A 223 -13.18 -15.59 -18.05
CA GLY A 223 -13.76 -14.31 -18.44
C GLY A 223 -15.03 -13.95 -17.66
N GLY A 224 -15.33 -12.64 -17.63
CA GLY A 224 -16.53 -12.08 -17.00
C GLY A 224 -16.47 -11.96 -15.47
N ASN A 225 -15.31 -12.20 -14.86
CA ASN A 225 -15.15 -12.20 -13.41
C ASN A 225 -15.06 -10.79 -12.80
N LEU A 226 -15.47 -10.68 -11.53
CA LEU A 226 -15.43 -9.47 -10.71
C LEU A 226 -14.50 -9.68 -9.51
N PHE A 227 -13.73 -8.65 -9.17
CA PHE A 227 -12.85 -8.63 -8.00
C PHE A 227 -13.27 -7.48 -7.09
N SER A 228 -14.44 -7.63 -6.46
CA SER A 228 -15.07 -6.57 -5.67
C SER A 228 -15.80 -7.18 -4.48
N ASP A 229 -16.01 -6.39 -3.42
CA ASP A 229 -16.78 -6.83 -2.26
C ASP A 229 -18.23 -7.16 -2.70
N PRO A 230 -18.75 -8.37 -2.43
CA PRO A 230 -20.14 -8.74 -2.73
C PRO A 230 -21.16 -8.01 -1.86
N LEU A 231 -20.75 -7.28 -0.81
CA LEU A 231 -21.63 -6.54 0.10
C LEU A 231 -22.66 -7.45 0.79
N PHE A 232 -22.19 -8.60 1.32
CA PHE A 232 -23.02 -9.48 2.14
C PHE A 232 -23.54 -8.76 3.38
N MET A 233 -24.83 -8.93 3.71
CA MET A 233 -25.50 -8.24 4.80
C MET A 233 -24.78 -8.40 6.14
N ASN A 234 -24.51 -9.63 6.59
CA ASN A 234 -23.72 -9.85 7.80
C ASN A 234 -23.11 -11.27 7.82
N PRO A 235 -21.96 -11.49 7.16
CA PRO A 235 -21.37 -12.83 7.07
C PRO A 235 -20.94 -13.39 8.44
N ALA A 236 -20.53 -12.54 9.39
CA ALA A 236 -20.18 -12.96 10.74
C ALA A 236 -21.39 -13.50 11.54
N ALA A 237 -22.59 -12.99 11.25
CA ALA A 237 -23.85 -13.53 11.78
C ALA A 237 -24.45 -14.64 10.88
N GLY A 238 -23.78 -15.05 9.81
CA GLY A 238 -24.25 -16.07 8.87
C GLY A 238 -25.26 -15.59 7.83
N ASP A 239 -25.44 -14.27 7.68
CA ASP A 239 -26.31 -13.68 6.66
C ASP A 239 -25.50 -13.29 5.40
N PHE A 240 -25.54 -14.20 4.42
CA PHE A 240 -24.84 -14.07 3.14
C PHE A 240 -25.73 -13.55 2.01
N ARG A 241 -26.90 -12.99 2.34
CA ARG A 241 -27.73 -12.29 1.34
C ARG A 241 -27.02 -11.00 0.90
N LEU A 242 -27.29 -10.56 -0.33
CA LEU A 242 -26.68 -9.37 -0.91
C LEU A 242 -27.42 -8.11 -0.47
N HIS A 243 -26.68 -7.03 -0.26
CA HIS A 243 -27.26 -5.69 -0.20
C HIS A 243 -27.67 -5.19 -1.59
N LEU A 244 -28.71 -4.34 -1.71
CA LEU A 244 -29.23 -3.81 -3.00
C LEU A 244 -28.16 -3.13 -3.87
N ALA A 245 -27.15 -2.54 -3.23
CA ALA A 245 -26.02 -1.88 -3.90
C ALA A 245 -24.90 -2.85 -4.32
N SER A 246 -25.08 -4.16 -4.15
CA SER A 246 -24.04 -5.17 -4.44
C SER A 246 -23.65 -5.16 -5.91
N PRO A 247 -22.35 -5.22 -6.24
CA PRO A 247 -21.89 -5.40 -7.60
C PRO A 247 -22.21 -6.79 -8.15
N CYS A 248 -22.71 -7.71 -7.34
CA CYS A 248 -23.07 -9.08 -7.73
C CYS A 248 -24.50 -9.21 -8.25
N ILE A 249 -25.34 -8.18 -8.08
CA ILE A 249 -26.74 -8.18 -8.51
C ILE A 249 -26.84 -8.00 -10.03
N ASN A 250 -27.64 -8.85 -10.69
CA ASN A 250 -27.90 -8.93 -12.12
C ASN A 250 -26.63 -9.11 -12.99
N ARG A 251 -25.60 -9.78 -12.47
CA ARG A 251 -24.30 -9.99 -13.15
C ARG A 251 -24.03 -11.40 -13.63
N GLY A 252 -24.87 -12.36 -13.27
CA GLY A 252 -24.78 -13.74 -13.73
C GLY A 252 -25.01 -13.87 -15.23
N ASN A 253 -24.23 -14.76 -15.86
CA ASN A 253 -24.39 -15.10 -17.25
C ASN A 253 -25.38 -16.26 -17.41
N ILE A 254 -26.54 -15.96 -18.02
CA ILE A 254 -27.62 -16.92 -18.21
C ILE A 254 -27.23 -18.12 -19.09
N SER A 255 -26.23 -17.99 -19.97
CA SER A 255 -25.75 -19.12 -20.79
C SER A 255 -25.01 -20.19 -19.97
N HIS A 256 -24.56 -19.86 -18.77
CA HIS A 256 -23.98 -20.81 -17.81
C HIS A 256 -25.04 -21.41 -16.87
N TYR A 257 -26.29 -20.94 -16.94
CA TYR A 257 -27.42 -21.48 -16.20
C TYR A 257 -28.03 -22.69 -16.93
N ASN A 258 -27.32 -23.82 -16.90
CA ASN A 258 -27.81 -25.07 -17.46
C ASN A 258 -28.57 -25.89 -16.40
N ASN A 259 -29.88 -25.66 -16.30
CA ASN A 259 -30.89 -26.39 -15.51
C ASN A 259 -30.61 -26.56 -13.99
N GLY A 260 -30.69 -25.44 -13.25
CA GLY A 260 -31.15 -25.47 -11.87
C GLY A 260 -32.64 -25.80 -11.77
N LEU A 261 -33.14 -26.09 -10.57
CA LEU A 261 -34.57 -26.29 -10.30
C LEU A 261 -35.43 -25.03 -10.51
N GLY A 262 -34.82 -23.91 -10.94
CA GLY A 262 -35.48 -22.62 -11.13
C GLY A 262 -35.50 -21.74 -9.89
N PHE A 263 -34.89 -22.19 -8.79
CA PHE A 263 -34.99 -21.53 -7.49
C PHE A 263 -33.64 -21.37 -6.80
N ASP A 264 -33.45 -20.25 -6.11
CA ASP A 264 -32.30 -19.95 -5.26
C ASP A 264 -32.36 -20.73 -3.93
N LEU A 265 -31.39 -20.54 -3.05
CA LEU A 265 -31.33 -21.26 -1.78
C LEU A 265 -32.54 -21.03 -0.86
N LEU A 266 -33.23 -19.89 -0.95
CA LEU A 266 -34.43 -19.58 -0.16
C LEU A 266 -35.73 -20.00 -0.85
N GLY A 267 -35.64 -20.60 -2.05
CA GLY A 267 -36.79 -21.02 -2.84
C GLY A 267 -37.39 -19.90 -3.70
N ALA A 268 -36.74 -18.74 -3.80
CA ALA A 268 -37.15 -17.68 -4.70
C ALA A 268 -36.77 -18.02 -6.15
N ALA A 269 -37.53 -17.53 -7.14
CA ALA A 269 -37.19 -17.78 -8.55
C ALA A 269 -35.79 -17.24 -8.87
N ARG A 270 -34.99 -18.00 -9.63
CA ARG A 270 -33.59 -17.64 -9.92
C ARG A 270 -33.39 -16.50 -10.91
N VAL A 271 -34.37 -16.24 -11.76
CA VAL A 271 -34.26 -15.14 -12.72
C VAL A 271 -35.32 -14.12 -12.30
N GLN A 272 -34.86 -12.98 -11.80
CA GLN A 272 -35.73 -11.89 -11.36
C GLN A 272 -35.28 -10.58 -12.02
N GLY A 273 -36.22 -9.73 -12.40
CA GLY A 273 -35.90 -8.43 -13.00
C GLY A 273 -35.06 -8.55 -14.29
N ALA A 274 -33.85 -7.99 -14.27
CA ALA A 274 -33.02 -7.80 -15.47
C ALA A 274 -32.00 -8.93 -15.73
N GLY A 275 -31.77 -9.83 -14.77
CA GLY A 275 -30.72 -10.84 -14.88
C GLY A 275 -30.73 -11.87 -13.75
N LEU A 276 -29.62 -12.60 -13.65
CA LEU A 276 -29.32 -13.56 -12.59
C LEU A 276 -28.31 -12.90 -11.63
N ASP A 277 -28.47 -13.06 -10.34
CA ASP A 277 -27.47 -12.64 -9.34
C ASP A 277 -26.35 -13.68 -9.21
N LEU A 278 -25.15 -13.20 -8.86
CA LEU A 278 -24.05 -14.13 -8.55
C LEU A 278 -24.27 -14.77 -7.18
N GLY A 279 -23.91 -16.03 -7.04
CA GLY A 279 -23.92 -16.75 -5.77
C GLY A 279 -25.26 -17.42 -5.45
N ALA A 280 -25.44 -17.83 -4.19
CA ALA A 280 -26.52 -18.72 -3.73
C ALA A 280 -27.92 -18.10 -3.65
N TYR A 281 -28.01 -16.77 -3.61
CA TYR A 281 -29.24 -16.03 -3.38
C TYR A 281 -29.58 -15.17 -4.58
N GLU A 282 -30.88 -14.92 -4.78
CA GLU A 282 -31.42 -14.00 -5.77
C GLU A 282 -32.10 -12.81 -5.08
N GLY A 283 -31.82 -11.60 -5.56
CA GLY A 283 -32.30 -10.35 -5.02
C GLY A 283 -31.37 -9.73 -3.98
N GLY A 284 -31.48 -8.41 -3.85
CA GLY A 284 -30.84 -7.65 -2.79
C GLY A 284 -31.80 -7.29 -1.66
N LEU A 285 -31.26 -6.95 -0.50
CA LEU A 285 -31.98 -6.29 0.59
C LEU A 285 -31.65 -4.79 0.65
N GLY A 286 -32.68 -3.96 0.86
CA GLY A 286 -32.56 -2.51 1.01
C GLY A 286 -32.16 -2.09 2.42
N GLY A 287 -32.16 -0.78 2.66
CA GLY A 287 -31.66 -0.17 3.88
C GLY A 287 -30.21 0.28 3.77
N ALA A 288 -29.59 0.62 4.90
CA ALA A 288 -28.18 0.95 4.98
C ALA A 288 -27.38 -0.14 5.69
N ARG A 289 -26.26 -0.55 5.08
CA ARG A 289 -25.28 -1.49 5.64
C ARG A 289 -23.99 -0.74 5.93
N ILE A 290 -23.53 -0.74 7.18
CA ILE A 290 -22.24 -0.15 7.55
C ILE A 290 -21.32 -1.25 8.09
N ALA A 291 -20.22 -1.53 7.39
CA ALA A 291 -19.15 -2.39 7.85
C ALA A 291 -18.03 -1.54 8.46
N ALA A 292 -17.99 -1.48 9.78
CA ALA A 292 -17.08 -0.66 10.56
C ALA A 292 -15.81 -1.40 10.96
N SER A 293 -14.66 -0.75 10.78
CA SER A 293 -13.31 -1.28 11.06
C SER A 293 -12.40 -0.22 11.68
N VAL A 294 -11.25 -0.64 12.18
CA VAL A 294 -10.24 0.24 12.79
C VAL A 294 -8.89 0.02 12.12
N GLU A 295 -8.17 1.11 11.91
CA GLU A 295 -6.78 1.13 11.45
C GLU A 295 -5.91 1.93 12.41
N GLY A 296 -4.70 1.47 12.72
CA GLY A 296 -3.72 2.26 13.50
C GLY A 296 -3.96 2.32 15.02
N GLY A 297 -4.61 1.33 15.63
CA GLY A 297 -4.58 1.12 17.10
C GLY A 297 -5.59 1.94 17.93
N GLY A 298 -6.83 1.47 17.97
CA GLY A 298 -7.91 2.02 18.80
C GLY A 298 -9.08 1.06 18.85
N THR A 299 -10.22 1.51 19.35
CA THR A 299 -11.50 0.79 19.23
C THR A 299 -12.55 1.68 18.57
N LEU A 300 -13.57 1.04 18.02
CA LEU A 300 -14.73 1.67 17.39
C LEU A 300 -15.99 0.99 17.87
N GLU A 301 -16.99 1.74 18.29
CA GLU A 301 -18.28 1.21 18.72
C GLU A 301 -19.42 1.89 17.94
N PRO A 302 -20.26 1.13 17.21
CA PRO A 302 -20.16 -0.33 16.98
C PRO A 302 -19.02 -0.72 16.01
N LEU A 303 -18.43 -1.91 16.23
CA LEU A 303 -17.47 -2.55 15.32
C LEU A 303 -18.17 -3.63 14.48
N GLY A 304 -17.68 -3.89 13.26
CA GLY A 304 -18.25 -4.91 12.38
C GLY A 304 -19.46 -4.39 11.61
N VAL A 305 -20.36 -5.29 11.19
CA VAL A 305 -21.49 -4.89 10.35
C VAL A 305 -22.71 -4.50 11.19
N THR A 306 -23.17 -3.27 11.00
CA THR A 306 -24.45 -2.76 11.53
C THR A 306 -25.43 -2.54 10.38
N LEU A 307 -26.68 -2.97 10.58
CA LEU A 307 -27.75 -2.90 9.58
C LEU A 307 -28.83 -1.91 10.03
N TYR A 308 -29.29 -1.09 9.09
CA TYR A 308 -30.37 -0.12 9.25
C TYR A 308 -31.42 -0.40 8.16
N PRO A 309 -32.36 -1.34 8.39
CA PRO A 309 -33.30 -1.79 7.36
C PRO A 309 -34.35 -0.72 7.02
N ASP A 310 -34.66 0.18 7.96
CA ASP A 310 -35.64 1.25 7.80
C ASP A 310 -34.93 2.60 7.70
N LEU A 311 -35.30 3.41 6.70
CA LEU A 311 -34.71 4.71 6.43
C LEU A 311 -35.78 5.83 6.40
N PRO A 312 -35.46 7.06 6.84
CA PRO A 312 -34.15 7.52 7.29
C PRO A 312 -33.77 7.00 8.69
N ALA A 313 -32.48 6.80 8.91
CA ALA A 313 -31.91 6.40 10.19
C ALA A 313 -30.68 7.25 10.52
N GLN A 314 -30.30 7.28 11.79
CA GLN A 314 -29.04 7.90 12.22
C GLN A 314 -28.15 6.82 12.84
N ALA A 315 -26.91 6.75 12.37
CA ALA A 315 -25.89 5.89 12.93
C ALA A 315 -24.87 6.71 13.72
N VAL A 316 -24.49 6.21 14.88
CA VAL A 316 -23.51 6.84 15.77
C VAL A 316 -22.34 5.88 15.94
N PHE A 317 -21.13 6.38 15.67
CA PHE A 317 -19.90 5.64 15.88
C PHE A 317 -18.99 6.40 16.81
N THR A 318 -18.46 5.74 17.84
CA THR A 318 -17.51 6.34 18.80
C THR A 318 -16.18 5.62 18.72
N ALA A 319 -15.15 6.36 18.34
CA ALA A 319 -13.77 5.93 18.29
C ALA A 319 -13.08 6.23 19.62
N THR A 320 -12.40 5.23 20.21
CA THR A 320 -11.59 5.41 21.41
C THR A 320 -10.13 5.10 21.10
N PRO A 321 -9.23 6.10 21.09
CA PRO A 321 -7.81 5.87 20.88
C PRO A 321 -7.20 5.04 22.03
N TRP A 322 -6.23 4.18 21.72
CA TRP A 322 -5.36 3.61 22.75
C TRP A 322 -4.44 4.67 23.35
N PRO A 323 -3.81 4.43 24.52
CA PRO A 323 -2.84 5.35 25.10
C PRO A 323 -1.74 5.74 24.11
N GLY A 324 -1.44 7.04 24.01
CA GLY A 324 -0.40 7.58 23.12
C GLY A 324 -0.83 7.74 21.65
N ARG A 325 -2.10 7.48 21.33
CA ARG A 325 -2.65 7.62 19.98
C ARG A 325 -3.78 8.63 19.93
N THR A 326 -4.05 9.11 18.72
CA THR A 326 -5.17 9.99 18.43
C THR A 326 -5.92 9.50 17.20
N LEU A 327 -7.24 9.65 17.18
CA LEU A 327 -8.01 9.52 15.95
C LEU A 327 -7.59 10.67 15.01
N THR A 328 -7.18 10.31 13.80
CA THR A 328 -6.84 11.27 12.75
C THR A 328 -8.08 11.65 11.94
N HIS A 329 -8.86 10.66 11.53
CA HIS A 329 -10.11 10.85 10.79
C HIS A 329 -10.93 9.55 10.73
N PHE A 330 -12.19 9.67 10.33
CA PHE A 330 -12.96 8.54 9.80
C PHE A 330 -12.89 8.56 8.27
N SER A 331 -13.03 7.40 7.62
CA SER A 331 -13.24 7.33 6.18
C SER A 331 -14.42 6.41 5.84
N THR A 332 -15.12 6.72 4.76
CA THR A 332 -16.16 5.85 4.20
C THR A 332 -15.78 5.45 2.78
N ASN A 333 -15.75 4.15 2.49
CA ASN A 333 -15.32 3.60 1.20
C ASN A 333 -13.95 4.14 0.75
N GLY A 334 -13.04 4.34 1.72
CA GLY A 334 -11.69 4.88 1.48
C GLY A 334 -11.61 6.42 1.37
N VAL A 335 -12.73 7.14 1.41
CA VAL A 335 -12.75 8.61 1.33
C VAL A 335 -12.79 9.20 2.74
N ALA A 336 -11.79 10.02 3.08
CA ALA A 336 -11.70 10.68 4.37
C ALA A 336 -12.87 11.64 4.61
N LEU A 337 -13.40 11.62 5.83
CA LEU A 337 -14.42 12.54 6.32
C LEU A 337 -13.79 13.70 7.11
N PRO A 338 -14.44 14.88 7.16
CA PRO A 338 -13.99 15.98 8.00
C PRO A 338 -13.87 15.58 9.47
N VAL A 339 -12.83 16.06 10.16
CA VAL A 339 -12.56 15.72 11.56
C VAL A 339 -13.58 16.44 12.47
N GLY A 340 -14.43 15.65 13.14
CA GLY A 340 -15.48 16.13 14.06
C GLY A 340 -15.27 15.74 15.52
N GLY A 341 -14.06 15.26 15.87
CA GLY A 341 -13.77 14.62 17.16
C GLY A 341 -13.88 13.10 17.07
N ASN A 342 -14.04 12.45 18.23
CA ASN A 342 -14.04 10.98 18.36
C ASN A 342 -15.40 10.33 18.06
N THR A 343 -16.43 11.10 17.75
CA THR A 343 -17.77 10.58 17.48
C THR A 343 -18.20 11.02 16.09
N LEU A 344 -18.65 10.06 15.28
CA LEU A 344 -19.20 10.28 13.95
C LEU A 344 -20.71 10.03 13.98
N LEU A 345 -21.46 11.00 13.48
CA LEU A 345 -22.89 10.87 13.20
C LEU A 345 -23.07 10.76 11.68
N LEU A 346 -23.74 9.69 11.24
CA LEU A 346 -24.11 9.49 9.84
C LEU A 346 -25.63 9.53 9.73
N ASP A 347 -26.13 10.49 8.95
CA ASP A 347 -27.55 10.55 8.57
C ASP A 347 -27.75 9.69 7.31
N LEU A 348 -28.47 8.59 7.46
CA LEU A 348 -28.71 7.59 6.43
C LEU A 348 -30.10 7.83 5.85
N THR A 349 -30.18 8.32 4.62
CA THR A 349 -31.46 8.69 3.99
C THR A 349 -31.81 7.85 2.75
N THR A 350 -30.85 7.08 2.24
CA THR A 350 -31.00 6.25 1.04
C THR A 350 -30.36 4.88 1.24
N ASP A 351 -30.78 3.91 0.44
CA ASP A 351 -30.16 2.60 0.39
C ASP A 351 -28.67 2.73 0.05
N GLN A 352 -27.80 2.20 0.91
CA GLN A 352 -26.35 2.35 0.73
C GLN A 352 -25.56 1.33 1.52
N ALA A 353 -24.39 0.96 0.99
CA ALA A 353 -23.41 0.16 1.69
C ALA A 353 -22.12 0.97 1.89
N LEU A 354 -21.67 1.06 3.14
CA LEU A 354 -20.50 1.83 3.53
C LEU A 354 -19.50 0.93 4.26
N ASN A 355 -18.25 0.96 3.82
CA ASN A 355 -17.12 0.48 4.59
C ASN A 355 -16.57 1.66 5.39
N LEU A 356 -16.84 1.69 6.69
CA LEU A 356 -16.39 2.74 7.60
C LEU A 356 -15.07 2.31 8.27
N THR A 357 -14.08 3.19 8.26
CA THR A 357 -12.82 2.96 8.97
C THR A 357 -12.49 4.14 9.87
N ALA A 358 -12.17 3.87 11.14
CA ALA A 358 -11.59 4.85 12.05
C ALA A 358 -10.06 4.74 12.00
N HIS A 359 -9.38 5.84 11.65
CA HIS A 359 -7.93 5.89 11.44
C HIS A 359 -7.23 6.54 12.61
N PHE A 360 -6.38 5.79 13.30
CA PHE A 360 -5.60 6.27 14.43
C PHE A 360 -4.12 6.35 14.05
N ALA A 361 -3.39 7.25 14.72
CA ALA A 361 -1.94 7.34 14.61
C ALA A 361 -1.35 7.77 15.96
N GLY A 362 -0.14 7.30 16.24
CA GLY A 362 0.67 7.71 17.39
C GLY A 362 2.03 8.24 16.98
N THR A 363 2.71 8.88 17.92
CA THR A 363 4.14 9.21 17.79
C THR A 363 4.92 8.49 18.88
N LEU A 364 5.90 7.71 18.46
CA LEU A 364 6.86 7.03 19.30
C LEU A 364 8.21 7.74 19.23
N TYR A 365 8.97 7.70 20.32
CA TYR A 365 10.22 8.45 20.46
C TYR A 365 11.39 7.49 20.67
N ALA A 366 12.49 7.74 19.94
CA ALA A 366 13.76 7.04 20.11
C ALA A 366 14.88 8.03 20.42
N ASP A 367 15.72 7.72 21.40
CA ASP A 367 16.83 8.55 21.85
C ASP A 367 18.01 7.67 22.31
N ALA A 368 19.12 7.72 21.57
CA ALA A 368 20.34 6.97 21.87
C ALA A 368 20.96 7.32 23.25
N ALA A 369 20.58 8.45 23.87
CA ALA A 369 21.03 8.84 25.21
C ALA A 369 20.31 8.10 26.35
N ARG A 370 19.18 7.43 26.09
CA ARG A 370 18.45 6.62 27.08
C ARG A 370 19.33 5.46 27.57
N PRO A 371 19.31 5.08 28.86
CA PRO A 371 20.15 3.99 29.36
C PRO A 371 19.81 2.62 28.77
N ASP A 372 18.54 2.39 28.41
CA ASP A 372 18.01 1.12 27.87
C ASP A 372 16.66 1.33 27.16
N ASP A 373 16.08 0.24 26.65
CA ASP A 373 14.76 0.21 25.99
C ASP A 373 13.56 0.05 26.96
N SER A 374 13.73 0.29 28.26
CA SER A 374 12.68 0.06 29.27
C SER A 374 11.54 1.09 29.21
N GLY A 375 11.76 2.24 28.56
CA GLY A 375 10.73 3.28 28.37
C GLY A 375 9.60 2.81 27.46
N ASP A 376 8.40 3.38 27.60
CA ASP A 376 7.24 3.03 26.76
C ASP A 376 7.31 3.60 25.32
N GLY A 377 8.20 4.56 25.09
CA GLY A 377 8.37 5.23 23.81
C GLY A 377 7.34 6.33 23.54
N LEU A 378 6.46 6.69 24.48
CA LEU A 378 5.35 7.62 24.24
C LEU A 378 5.71 9.11 24.45
N SER A 379 6.92 9.39 24.94
CA SER A 379 7.46 10.75 25.10
C SER A 379 8.98 10.73 25.01
N TRP A 380 9.62 11.89 24.88
CA TRP A 380 11.09 11.99 24.97
C TRP A 380 11.64 11.46 26.31
N ALA A 381 10.94 11.69 27.43
CA ALA A 381 11.39 11.25 28.76
C ALA A 381 11.39 9.71 28.90
N THR A 382 10.48 9.04 28.19
CA THR A 382 10.29 7.59 28.18
C THR A 382 10.65 6.96 26.84
N ALA A 383 11.47 7.63 26.03
CA ALA A 383 11.89 7.16 24.72
C ALA A 383 12.59 5.78 24.79
N LYS A 384 12.54 5.05 23.68
CA LYS A 384 13.34 3.83 23.47
C LYS A 384 14.81 4.22 23.20
N ARG A 385 15.77 3.41 23.64
CA ARG A 385 17.20 3.61 23.35
C ARG A 385 17.53 3.22 21.92
N THR A 386 17.02 2.07 21.46
CA THR A 386 17.28 1.55 20.12
C THR A 386 16.15 1.90 19.15
N LEU A 387 16.52 2.09 17.88
CA LEU A 387 15.54 2.30 16.81
C LEU A 387 14.62 1.09 16.66
N GLN A 388 15.18 -0.12 16.74
CA GLN A 388 14.39 -1.33 16.62
C GLN A 388 13.39 -1.49 17.77
N GLY A 389 13.75 -1.06 19.00
CA GLY A 389 12.84 -1.05 20.14
C GLY A 389 11.62 -0.15 19.91
N ALA A 390 11.81 1.03 19.29
CA ALA A 390 10.71 1.92 18.92
C ALA A 390 9.88 1.38 17.75
N VAL A 391 10.54 0.88 16.70
CA VAL A 391 9.88 0.32 15.51
C VAL A 391 9.06 -0.91 15.86
N ALA A 392 9.53 -1.77 16.77
CA ALA A 392 8.79 -2.94 17.22
C ALA A 392 7.53 -2.59 18.05
N ALA A 393 7.50 -1.42 18.68
CA ALA A 393 6.33 -0.92 19.40
C ALA A 393 5.34 -0.17 18.48
N ALA A 394 5.78 0.25 17.30
CA ALA A 394 4.98 0.99 16.33
C ALA A 394 4.08 0.06 15.52
N VAL A 395 2.86 0.51 15.21
CA VAL A 395 1.94 -0.16 14.27
C VAL A 395 1.73 0.75 13.06
N ASP A 396 1.02 0.26 12.05
CA ASP A 396 0.73 1.03 10.84
C ASP A 396 0.20 2.45 11.15
N ASN A 397 0.65 3.40 10.34
CA ASN A 397 0.43 4.86 10.40
C ASN A 397 1.12 5.61 11.55
N ASP A 398 1.91 4.96 12.40
CA ASP A 398 2.70 5.65 13.39
C ASP A 398 3.89 6.43 12.80
N THR A 399 4.32 7.45 13.54
CA THR A 399 5.63 8.06 13.38
C THR A 399 6.55 7.64 14.50
N VAL A 400 7.74 7.14 14.18
CA VAL A 400 8.87 7.03 15.12
C VAL A 400 9.77 8.25 14.92
N LEU A 401 9.73 9.19 15.86
CA LEU A 401 10.53 10.41 15.86
C LEU A 401 11.83 10.19 16.64
N VAL A 402 12.96 10.45 15.97
CA VAL A 402 14.28 10.06 16.46
C VAL A 402 15.10 11.30 16.85
N ALA A 403 15.64 11.32 18.06
CA ALA A 403 16.56 12.37 18.52
C ALA A 403 17.92 12.26 17.80
N PRO A 404 18.67 13.37 17.68
CA PRO A 404 20.06 13.37 17.20
C PRO A 404 20.91 12.36 17.95
N GLY A 405 21.79 11.67 17.23
CA GLY A 405 22.68 10.70 17.84
C GLY A 405 23.16 9.61 16.89
N LEU A 406 24.03 8.77 17.42
CA LEU A 406 24.61 7.62 16.74
C LEU A 406 23.90 6.34 17.19
N TYR A 407 23.09 5.78 16.30
CA TYR A 407 22.34 4.54 16.52
C TYR A 407 23.13 3.35 15.98
N GLN A 408 24.03 2.84 16.82
CA GLN A 408 24.96 1.73 16.54
C GLN A 408 24.70 0.49 17.41
N GLU A 409 23.59 0.45 18.15
CA GLU A 409 23.19 -0.64 19.05
C GLU A 409 21.86 -1.29 18.62
N GLY A 410 21.65 -2.54 19.03
CA GLY A 410 20.47 -3.34 18.67
C GLY A 410 20.51 -3.90 17.24
N ALA A 411 19.97 -5.09 17.02
CA ALA A 411 19.83 -5.62 15.67
C ALA A 411 18.62 -6.55 15.57
N ALA A 412 18.03 -6.63 14.39
CA ALA A 412 16.96 -7.55 14.07
C ALA A 412 17.27 -8.34 12.78
N VAL A 413 16.82 -9.58 12.79
CA VAL A 413 16.97 -10.52 11.69
C VAL A 413 16.06 -10.11 10.52
N THR A 414 16.51 -10.38 9.30
CA THR A 414 15.73 -10.15 8.08
C THR A 414 14.45 -11.02 8.06
N PRO A 415 13.23 -10.47 7.81
CA PRO A 415 11.95 -11.18 8.02
C PRO A 415 11.66 -12.39 7.12
N ASN A 416 12.10 -12.37 5.86
CA ASN A 416 11.89 -13.47 4.91
C ASN A 416 13.25 -14.12 4.66
N GLU A 417 13.32 -15.45 4.75
CA GLU A 417 14.51 -16.23 4.42
C GLU A 417 14.22 -17.12 3.22
N LYS A 418 15.14 -17.18 2.26
CA LYS A 418 15.02 -18.17 1.17
C LYS A 418 15.68 -19.52 1.41
N THR A 419 16.78 -19.70 2.15
CA THR A 419 17.31 -21.06 2.51
C THR A 419 18.61 -21.14 3.35
N ALA A 420 19.32 -20.05 3.67
CA ALA A 420 20.51 -20.14 4.54
C ALA A 420 21.00 -18.79 5.10
N GLY A 421 21.18 -18.74 6.42
CA GLY A 421 21.93 -17.71 7.17
C GLY A 421 21.14 -16.44 7.43
N TYR A 422 21.25 -15.88 8.63
CA TYR A 422 20.59 -14.63 9.00
C TYR A 422 21.53 -13.44 8.80
N LEU A 423 21.16 -12.50 7.93
CA LEU A 423 21.76 -11.17 7.97
C LEU A 423 21.02 -10.31 9.00
N MET A 424 21.80 -9.66 9.85
CA MET A 424 21.31 -8.71 10.86
C MET A 424 21.14 -7.31 10.25
N ASN A 425 20.16 -6.56 10.75
CA ASN A 425 19.88 -5.19 10.36
C ASN A 425 19.82 -4.32 11.62
N ARG A 426 20.30 -3.07 11.55
CA ARG A 426 20.11 -2.12 12.66
C ARG A 426 18.63 -1.83 12.89
N VAL A 427 17.86 -1.74 11.80
CA VAL A 427 16.40 -1.53 11.82
C VAL A 427 15.71 -2.38 10.75
N VAL A 428 14.58 -2.97 11.12
CA VAL A 428 13.66 -3.74 10.26
C VAL A 428 12.29 -3.07 10.32
N ILE A 429 11.84 -2.52 9.19
CA ILE A 429 10.56 -1.82 9.05
C ILE A 429 9.61 -2.66 8.17
N THR A 430 8.61 -3.29 8.79
CA THR A 430 7.59 -4.08 8.09
C THR A 430 6.20 -3.46 8.13
N ASN A 431 5.95 -2.60 9.12
CA ASN A 431 4.72 -1.85 9.29
C ASN A 431 4.77 -0.56 8.44
N GLN A 432 3.61 -0.03 8.08
CA GLN A 432 3.46 1.22 7.33
C GLN A 432 3.68 2.43 8.24
N ILE A 433 4.92 2.61 8.71
CA ILE A 433 5.30 3.69 9.65
C ILE A 433 6.19 4.73 8.97
N THR A 434 6.29 5.91 9.59
CA THR A 434 7.31 6.91 9.28
C THR A 434 8.40 6.88 10.33
N LEU A 435 9.58 6.34 10.00
CA LEU A 435 10.79 6.50 10.80
C LEU A 435 11.49 7.78 10.36
N ARG A 436 11.54 8.79 11.23
CA ARG A 436 12.00 10.14 10.88
C ARG A 436 12.96 10.72 11.92
N SER A 437 14.08 11.25 11.44
CA SER A 437 14.98 12.08 12.24
C SER A 437 14.32 13.42 12.57
N ARG A 438 14.44 13.87 13.83
CA ARG A 438 13.95 15.20 14.25
C ARG A 438 14.78 16.34 13.65
N ASP A 439 16.08 16.15 13.48
CA ASP A 439 17.04 17.22 13.12
C ASP A 439 17.79 16.92 11.80
N GLY A 440 17.26 16.00 10.99
CA GLY A 440 17.81 15.67 9.67
C GLY A 440 19.05 14.78 9.68
N ASN A 441 19.60 14.56 8.49
CA ASN A 441 20.63 13.54 8.24
C ASN A 441 22.01 13.92 8.80
N ALA A 442 22.28 15.21 8.99
CA ALA A 442 23.53 15.70 9.54
C ALA A 442 23.68 15.41 11.04
N ALA A 443 22.55 15.27 11.75
CA ALA A 443 22.52 15.11 13.20
C ALA A 443 22.21 13.67 13.66
N THR A 444 21.67 12.81 12.78
CA THR A 444 21.14 11.50 13.15
C THR A 444 21.67 10.41 12.24
N VAL A 445 22.40 9.46 12.85
CA VAL A 445 23.15 8.42 12.12
C VAL A 445 22.64 7.03 12.49
N ILE A 446 22.31 6.22 11.49
CA ILE A 446 22.07 4.79 11.61
C ILE A 446 23.34 4.07 11.16
N GLN A 447 24.02 3.40 12.09
CA GLN A 447 25.27 2.71 11.79
C GLN A 447 25.09 1.19 11.78
N GLY A 448 25.38 0.55 10.65
CA GLY A 448 25.51 -0.89 10.55
C GLY A 448 26.80 -1.39 11.21
N ALA A 449 27.29 -2.55 10.77
CA ALA A 449 28.59 -3.06 11.20
C ALA A 449 29.27 -3.87 10.11
N PHE A 450 30.57 -3.70 9.99
CA PHE A 450 31.44 -4.51 9.13
C PHE A 450 31.87 -5.79 9.84
N ASP A 451 31.91 -6.90 9.10
CA ASP A 451 32.52 -8.15 9.54
C ASP A 451 34.04 -8.10 9.38
N SER A 452 34.71 -7.55 10.40
CA SER A 452 36.19 -7.45 10.43
C SER A 452 36.91 -8.80 10.46
N GLY A 453 36.23 -9.89 10.83
CA GLY A 453 36.78 -11.25 10.86
C GLY A 453 36.72 -11.98 9.51
N SER A 454 35.99 -11.46 8.54
CA SER A 454 35.75 -12.10 7.24
C SER A 454 36.96 -12.14 6.30
N GLY A 455 37.94 -11.25 6.53
CA GLY A 455 39.05 -10.99 5.60
C GLY A 455 38.65 -10.22 4.32
N ASP A 456 37.39 -9.75 4.23
CA ASP A 456 36.95 -8.88 3.13
C ASP A 456 37.39 -7.44 3.34
N LEU A 457 38.02 -6.83 2.33
CA LEU A 457 38.55 -5.46 2.41
C LEU A 457 37.48 -4.38 2.66
N TYR A 458 36.21 -4.70 2.40
CA TYR A 458 35.08 -3.78 2.56
C TYR A 458 34.13 -4.24 3.67
N GLY A 459 34.56 -5.18 4.52
CA GLY A 459 33.81 -5.56 5.73
C GLY A 459 32.58 -6.44 5.49
N ARG A 460 32.48 -7.10 4.32
CA ARG A 460 31.36 -8.00 4.01
C ARG A 460 31.61 -9.39 4.57
N GLY A 461 30.59 -9.99 5.14
CA GLY A 461 30.68 -11.33 5.72
C GLY A 461 29.43 -11.71 6.50
N PRO A 462 29.37 -12.96 6.99
CA PRO A 462 28.20 -13.48 7.68
C PRO A 462 27.87 -12.73 8.98
N ASN A 463 28.83 -12.03 9.61
CA ASN A 463 28.59 -11.25 10.82
C ASN A 463 28.33 -9.76 10.56
N ALA A 464 28.20 -9.37 9.29
CA ALA A 464 27.91 -7.99 8.95
C ALA A 464 26.49 -7.60 9.39
N VAL A 465 26.30 -6.31 9.67
CA VAL A 465 25.00 -5.72 10.01
C VAL A 465 24.67 -4.65 8.98
N ARG A 466 23.56 -4.81 8.27
CA ARG A 466 23.00 -3.79 7.37
C ARG A 466 22.45 -2.62 8.19
N CYS A 467 22.40 -1.41 7.62
CA CYS A 467 21.70 -0.31 8.28
C CYS A 467 20.17 -0.57 8.34
N VAL A 468 19.47 -0.67 7.21
CA VAL A 468 18.00 -0.78 7.21
C VAL A 468 17.50 -1.87 6.28
N PHE A 469 16.61 -2.72 6.80
CA PHE A 469 15.66 -3.48 5.99
C PHE A 469 14.29 -2.79 6.05
N MET A 470 13.62 -2.61 4.91
CA MET A 470 12.24 -2.13 4.91
C MET A 470 11.39 -2.71 3.78
N SER A 471 10.17 -3.13 4.09
CA SER A 471 9.19 -3.60 3.09
C SER A 471 8.05 -2.61 2.86
N LYS A 472 7.86 -1.64 3.76
CA LYS A 472 6.83 -0.59 3.70
C LYS A 472 7.32 0.68 4.42
N GLY A 473 6.51 1.72 4.37
CA GLY A 473 6.70 2.94 5.17
C GLY A 473 7.73 3.91 4.62
N VAL A 474 8.14 4.85 5.47
CA VAL A 474 9.02 5.98 5.13
C VAL A 474 10.24 5.98 6.05
N LEU A 475 11.43 6.10 5.47
CA LEU A 475 12.68 6.39 6.16
C LEU A 475 13.13 7.80 5.77
N GLN A 476 13.19 8.72 6.73
CA GLN A 476 13.46 10.13 6.42
C GLN A 476 14.54 10.78 7.29
N GLY A 477 15.50 11.43 6.62
CA GLY A 477 16.42 12.36 7.26
C GLY A 477 17.54 11.70 8.05
N PHE A 478 18.09 10.58 7.59
CA PHE A 478 19.17 9.87 8.29
C PHE A 478 20.45 9.81 7.46
N THR A 479 21.60 9.83 8.13
CA THR A 479 22.82 9.28 7.55
C THR A 479 22.87 7.78 7.85
N LEU A 480 22.99 6.94 6.82
CA LEU A 480 23.18 5.49 6.92
C LEU A 480 24.62 5.17 6.57
N THR A 481 25.34 4.52 7.48
CA THR A 481 26.76 4.23 7.25
C THR A 481 27.29 2.95 7.90
N GLY A 482 28.40 2.42 7.38
CA GLY A 482 29.06 1.23 7.92
C GLY A 482 28.23 -0.05 7.80
N GLY A 483 27.17 -0.02 6.99
CA GLY A 483 26.31 -1.17 6.74
C GLY A 483 26.94 -2.11 5.73
N ALA A 484 26.95 -3.41 6.04
CA ALA A 484 27.44 -4.42 5.12
C ALA A 484 26.55 -5.66 5.05
N THR A 485 26.70 -6.42 3.97
CA THR A 485 26.01 -7.69 3.73
C THR A 485 26.97 -8.86 3.80
N ASP A 486 26.46 -10.08 3.61
CA ASP A 486 27.32 -11.22 3.30
C ASP A 486 28.07 -10.97 1.96
N ARG A 487 29.24 -11.58 1.83
CA ARG A 487 30.09 -11.59 0.63
C ARG A 487 29.70 -12.68 -0.38
N VAL A 488 28.98 -13.72 0.04
CA VAL A 488 28.60 -14.84 -0.84
C VAL A 488 27.51 -14.39 -1.82
N ASN A 489 27.72 -14.62 -3.12
CA ASN A 489 26.74 -14.22 -4.12
C ASN A 489 25.60 -15.25 -4.27
N LEU A 490 24.61 -15.20 -3.38
CA LEU A 490 23.39 -16.05 -3.44
C LEU A 490 22.21 -15.38 -4.14
N GLU A 491 22.37 -14.12 -4.59
CA GLU A 491 21.34 -13.34 -5.28
C GLU A 491 20.01 -13.24 -4.49
N ASN A 492 20.10 -13.04 -3.17
CA ASN A 492 18.98 -12.98 -2.22
C ASN A 492 19.07 -11.77 -1.28
N GLU A 493 18.20 -11.68 -0.27
CA GLU A 493 18.24 -10.59 0.71
C GLU A 493 19.53 -10.52 1.54
N ASN A 494 20.37 -11.55 1.60
CA ASN A 494 21.54 -11.56 2.47
C ASN A 494 22.78 -10.91 1.87
N ASN A 495 22.79 -10.61 0.57
CA ASN A 495 24.00 -10.16 -0.13
C ASN A 495 23.82 -8.85 -0.93
N ARG A 496 22.70 -8.14 -0.72
CA ARG A 496 22.32 -6.93 -1.46
C ARG A 496 21.93 -5.79 -0.51
N GLY A 497 22.15 -4.53 -0.91
CA GLY A 497 21.70 -3.35 -0.16
C GLY A 497 22.44 -3.18 1.17
N GLY A 498 23.71 -2.78 1.17
CA GLY A 498 24.49 -2.65 2.41
C GLY A 498 23.97 -1.54 3.33
N GLY A 499 23.50 -0.43 2.75
CA GLY A 499 22.77 0.60 3.46
C GLY A 499 21.30 0.23 3.65
N VAL A 500 20.56 0.12 2.55
CA VAL A 500 19.13 -0.20 2.57
C VAL A 500 18.80 -1.39 1.68
N TYR A 501 17.99 -2.31 2.20
CA TYR A 501 17.37 -3.36 1.42
C TYR A 501 15.84 -3.24 1.49
N ALA A 502 15.22 -3.17 0.32
CA ALA A 502 13.79 -3.38 0.12
C ALA A 502 13.57 -4.62 -0.76
N PRO A 503 12.57 -5.48 -0.48
CA PRO A 503 12.26 -6.64 -1.31
C PRO A 503 11.93 -6.26 -2.77
N GLU A 504 12.38 -7.06 -3.73
CA GLU A 504 12.09 -6.85 -5.17
C GLU A 504 10.57 -6.87 -5.44
N TYR A 505 10.14 -6.11 -6.46
CA TYR A 505 8.74 -5.91 -6.91
C TYR A 505 7.85 -5.00 -6.03
N PHE A 506 8.41 -4.42 -4.96
CA PHE A 506 7.73 -3.41 -4.14
C PHE A 506 8.52 -2.09 -4.18
N TYR A 507 8.02 -1.11 -4.94
CA TYR A 507 8.54 0.28 -4.91
C TYR A 507 7.86 1.14 -3.84
N GLU A 508 7.05 0.52 -2.99
CA GLU A 508 6.28 1.16 -1.91
C GLU A 508 7.15 1.85 -0.85
N PRO A 509 8.29 1.29 -0.40
CA PRO A 509 9.10 1.93 0.63
C PRO A 509 9.72 3.25 0.13
N GLN A 510 9.59 4.30 0.94
CA GLN A 510 10.10 5.64 0.61
C GLN A 510 11.35 5.94 1.45
N ILE A 511 12.44 6.33 0.78
CA ILE A 511 13.69 6.78 1.40
C ILE A 511 13.89 8.25 1.03
N LEU A 512 13.79 9.14 2.00
CA LEU A 512 13.71 10.58 1.79
C LEU A 512 14.83 11.29 2.54
N ASP A 513 15.49 12.27 1.90
CA ASP A 513 16.40 13.20 2.57
C ASP A 513 17.55 12.47 3.32
N CYS A 514 17.98 11.31 2.81
CA CYS A 514 18.97 10.45 3.46
C CYS A 514 20.35 10.54 2.81
N VAL A 515 21.40 10.38 3.61
CA VAL A 515 22.78 10.21 3.13
C VAL A 515 23.16 8.75 3.32
N ILE A 516 23.37 7.99 2.24
CA ILE A 516 23.79 6.59 2.30
C ILE A 516 25.25 6.51 1.88
N THR A 517 26.12 6.19 2.84
CA THR A 517 27.56 6.28 2.64
C THR A 517 28.38 5.20 3.31
N ASN A 518 29.50 4.83 2.71
CA ASN A 518 30.42 3.83 3.25
C ASN A 518 29.69 2.52 3.63
N CYS A 519 28.77 2.07 2.76
CA CYS A 519 28.09 0.79 2.87
C CYS A 519 28.64 -0.19 1.82
N ALA A 520 28.62 -1.49 2.11
CA ALA A 520 29.25 -2.51 1.28
C ALA A 520 28.34 -3.73 1.03
N SER A 521 28.24 -4.19 -0.21
CA SER A 521 27.49 -5.41 -0.54
C SER A 521 28.08 -6.16 -1.74
N VAL A 522 27.44 -7.26 -2.16
CA VAL A 522 27.76 -7.88 -3.45
C VAL A 522 27.17 -7.05 -4.60
N ARG A 523 25.93 -6.56 -4.44
CA ARG A 523 25.24 -5.68 -5.40
C ARG A 523 24.33 -4.68 -4.69
N GLY A 524 24.25 -3.44 -5.15
CA GLY A 524 23.51 -2.39 -4.44
C GLY A 524 24.25 -2.02 -3.16
N GLY A 525 25.43 -1.42 -3.26
CA GLY A 525 26.25 -1.08 -2.09
C GLY A 525 25.51 -0.14 -1.14
N GLY A 526 24.95 0.93 -1.70
CA GLY A 526 24.03 1.82 -0.99
C GLY A 526 22.66 1.19 -0.78
N THR A 527 21.93 0.95 -1.87
CA THR A 527 20.52 0.53 -1.82
C THR A 527 20.20 -0.59 -2.80
N HIS A 528 19.30 -1.47 -2.38
CA HIS A 528 18.58 -2.41 -3.24
C HIS A 528 17.06 -2.16 -3.13
N ALA A 529 16.43 -1.83 -4.25
CA ALA A 529 15.02 -1.47 -4.44
C ALA A 529 14.53 -0.23 -3.66
N GLY A 530 13.21 0.02 -3.66
CA GLY A 530 12.59 1.20 -3.04
C GLY A 530 12.58 2.48 -3.88
N THR A 531 11.94 3.52 -3.35
CA THR A 531 11.86 4.85 -3.97
C THR A 531 12.68 5.87 -3.18
N LEU A 532 13.73 6.42 -3.79
CA LEU A 532 14.62 7.41 -3.20
C LEU A 532 14.22 8.82 -3.66
N ARG A 533 14.18 9.79 -2.76
CA ARG A 533 14.07 11.22 -3.10
C ARG A 533 15.04 12.06 -2.31
N ARG A 534 15.72 12.99 -2.98
CA ARG A 534 16.68 13.93 -2.34
C ARG A 534 17.70 13.19 -1.46
N CYS A 535 18.20 12.08 -1.98
CA CYS A 535 19.19 11.27 -1.28
C CYS A 535 20.58 11.50 -1.84
N VAL A 536 21.59 11.43 -0.98
CA VAL A 536 23.01 11.43 -1.37
C VAL A 536 23.57 10.03 -1.18
N LEU A 537 23.97 9.37 -2.26
CA LEU A 537 24.62 8.07 -2.23
C LEU A 537 26.08 8.21 -2.61
N ARG A 538 26.98 8.05 -1.63
CA ARG A 538 28.42 8.25 -1.85
C ARG A 538 29.33 7.27 -1.15
N ASP A 539 30.48 7.00 -1.75
CA ASP A 539 31.53 6.14 -1.17
C ASP A 539 31.10 4.70 -0.86
N ASN A 540 29.96 4.25 -1.40
CA ASN A 540 29.49 2.88 -1.22
C ASN A 540 30.24 1.92 -2.13
N TYR A 541 30.26 0.64 -1.74
CA TYR A 541 30.97 -0.41 -2.45
C TYR A 541 30.04 -1.56 -2.84
N ALA A 542 30.15 -2.02 -4.08
CA ALA A 542 29.63 -3.33 -4.48
C ALA A 542 30.71 -4.15 -5.18
N ALA A 543 30.83 -5.43 -4.84
CA ALA A 543 31.82 -6.29 -5.50
C ALA A 543 31.52 -6.53 -6.98
N ASN A 544 30.26 -6.55 -7.40
CA ASN A 544 29.90 -6.88 -8.79
C ASN A 544 29.45 -5.65 -9.60
N ASN A 545 28.28 -5.10 -9.28
CA ASN A 545 27.70 -3.94 -9.97
C ASN A 545 26.74 -3.18 -9.05
N SER A 546 26.28 -2.02 -9.52
CA SER A 546 25.33 -1.16 -8.81
C SER A 546 25.86 -0.74 -7.43
N SER A 547 27.04 -0.16 -7.37
CA SER A 547 27.63 0.25 -6.08
C SER A 547 26.80 1.25 -5.29
N ALA A 548 25.96 2.05 -5.96
CA ALA A 548 25.04 2.97 -5.32
C ALA A 548 23.60 2.42 -5.26
N VAL A 549 22.99 2.18 -6.42
CA VAL A 549 21.54 1.95 -6.55
C VAL A 549 21.26 0.73 -7.43
N ARG A 550 20.47 -0.22 -6.94
CA ARG A 550 19.99 -1.36 -7.74
C ARG A 550 18.47 -1.49 -7.63
N GLY A 551 17.74 -1.54 -8.74
CA GLY A 551 16.32 -1.93 -8.73
C GLY A 551 15.38 -0.87 -8.15
N SER A 552 15.79 0.40 -8.12
CA SER A 552 15.07 1.48 -7.42
C SER A 552 14.50 2.52 -8.38
N VAL A 553 13.59 3.35 -7.88
CA VAL A 553 13.23 4.63 -8.51
C VAL A 553 13.89 5.74 -7.72
N ALA A 554 14.66 6.62 -8.36
CA ALA A 554 15.38 7.72 -7.70
C ALA A 554 14.96 9.06 -8.31
N TYR A 555 14.65 10.03 -7.45
CA TYR A 555 14.32 11.41 -7.80
C TYR A 555 15.28 12.37 -7.11
N ASP A 556 15.83 13.34 -7.83
CA ASP A 556 16.61 14.44 -7.24
C ASP A 556 17.78 13.91 -6.38
N CYS A 557 18.43 12.82 -6.79
CA CYS A 557 19.47 12.16 -6.01
C CYS A 557 20.88 12.44 -6.54
N LEU A 558 21.81 12.72 -5.63
CA LEU A 558 23.23 12.82 -5.92
C LEU A 558 23.91 11.47 -5.70
N ILE A 559 24.47 10.89 -6.76
CA ILE A 559 25.11 9.57 -6.76
C ILE A 559 26.58 9.74 -7.16
N ALA A 560 27.48 9.79 -6.19
CA ALA A 560 28.87 10.16 -6.42
C ALA A 560 29.91 9.27 -5.74
N LYS A 561 31.07 9.06 -6.35
CA LYS A 561 32.23 8.40 -5.70
C LYS A 561 31.99 6.96 -5.23
N ASN A 562 30.99 6.27 -5.77
CA ASN A 562 30.73 4.87 -5.43
C ASN A 562 31.68 3.93 -6.20
N ARG A 563 32.08 2.83 -5.57
CA ARG A 563 33.16 1.94 -6.01
C ARG A 563 32.65 0.55 -6.36
N THR A 564 33.09 0.01 -7.49
CA THR A 564 32.65 -1.30 -7.98
C THR A 564 33.86 -2.20 -8.21
N GLY A 565 33.86 -3.42 -7.65
CA GLY A 565 35.02 -4.33 -7.66
C GLY A 565 35.13 -5.32 -8.83
N GLY A 566 34.12 -5.43 -9.69
CA GLY A 566 34.00 -6.49 -10.72
C GLY A 566 34.63 -6.17 -12.07
N SER A 567 34.73 -7.14 -13.00
CA SER A 567 35.48 -6.96 -14.26
C SER A 567 34.65 -6.79 -15.54
N THR A 568 33.31 -6.93 -15.54
CA THR A 568 32.55 -7.01 -16.81
C THR A 568 31.53 -5.89 -17.07
N THR A 569 30.87 -5.31 -16.05
CA THR A 569 29.82 -4.28 -16.31
C THR A 569 29.95 -3.00 -15.49
N LEU A 570 30.74 -3.03 -14.41
CA LEU A 570 31.15 -1.88 -13.56
C LEU A 570 30.18 -0.69 -13.61
N SER A 571 29.18 -0.65 -12.74
CA SER A 571 28.18 0.43 -12.74
C SER A 571 27.84 0.96 -11.35
N ALA A 572 27.53 2.25 -11.26
CA ALA A 572 27.01 2.87 -10.05
C ALA A 572 25.52 2.53 -9.83
N VAL A 573 24.75 2.53 -10.93
CA VAL A 573 23.30 2.29 -10.93
C VAL A 573 22.98 1.08 -11.82
N ALA A 574 22.05 0.21 -11.43
CA ALA A 574 21.46 -0.73 -12.39
C ALA A 574 19.98 -1.05 -12.13
N TYR A 575 19.26 -1.44 -13.20
CA TYR A 575 17.85 -1.83 -13.15
C TYR A 575 16.94 -0.77 -12.50
N ALA A 576 17.25 0.51 -12.71
CA ALA A 576 16.59 1.61 -12.01
C ALA A 576 15.89 2.58 -12.98
N TRP A 577 15.09 3.47 -12.41
CA TRP A 577 14.62 4.69 -13.06
C TRP A 577 15.12 5.89 -12.27
N CYS A 578 15.89 6.76 -12.92
CA CYS A 578 16.44 7.97 -12.32
C CYS A 578 15.81 9.19 -12.99
N TYR A 579 15.26 10.08 -12.18
CA TYR A 579 14.71 11.36 -12.58
C TYR A 579 15.53 12.45 -11.90
N THR A 580 15.98 13.45 -12.66
CA THR A 580 16.67 14.63 -12.12
C THR A 580 17.83 14.26 -11.18
N CYS A 581 18.61 13.23 -11.53
CA CYS A 581 19.73 12.74 -10.71
C CYS A 581 21.08 13.18 -11.28
N THR A 582 22.07 13.41 -10.42
CA THR A 582 23.47 13.60 -10.82
C THR A 582 24.26 12.33 -10.50
N VAL A 583 24.76 11.64 -11.53
CA VAL A 583 25.59 10.44 -11.40
C VAL A 583 27.00 10.77 -11.86
N THR A 584 27.92 10.93 -10.91
CA THR A 584 29.25 11.49 -11.20
C THR A 584 30.38 10.83 -10.42
N GLU A 585 31.60 10.80 -10.97
CA GLU A 585 32.81 10.30 -10.29
C GLU A 585 32.72 8.89 -9.68
N ASN A 586 31.84 8.03 -10.21
CA ASN A 586 31.74 6.65 -9.76
C ASN A 586 32.77 5.77 -10.48
N THR A 587 33.22 4.69 -9.84
CA THR A 587 34.07 3.70 -10.51
C THR A 587 33.23 2.89 -11.50
N GLY A 588 33.48 3.09 -12.79
CA GLY A 588 32.76 2.44 -13.88
C GLY A 588 31.76 3.38 -14.57
N ARG A 589 30.76 2.79 -15.22
CA ARG A 589 29.68 3.50 -15.92
C ARG A 589 28.66 4.05 -14.93
N SER A 590 27.99 5.13 -15.31
CA SER A 590 26.86 5.70 -14.58
C SER A 590 25.74 4.69 -14.35
N GLY A 591 25.45 3.83 -15.33
CA GLY A 591 24.30 2.92 -15.27
C GLY A 591 24.44 1.60 -16.01
N GLU A 592 23.52 0.67 -15.77
CA GLU A 592 23.30 -0.54 -16.58
C GLU A 592 21.80 -0.86 -16.59
N ASN A 593 21.19 -1.10 -17.76
CA ASN A 593 19.75 -1.41 -17.87
C ASN A 593 18.87 -0.41 -17.08
N THR A 594 19.24 0.86 -17.13
CA THR A 594 18.64 1.95 -16.33
C THR A 594 18.06 2.99 -17.26
N SER A 595 16.88 3.52 -16.92
CA SER A 595 16.32 4.70 -17.59
C SER A 595 16.70 5.95 -16.81
N PHE A 596 17.24 6.95 -17.51
CA PHE A 596 17.61 8.25 -16.97
C PHE A 596 16.78 9.34 -17.64
N TYR A 597 16.17 10.22 -16.85
CA TYR A 597 15.36 11.35 -17.28
C TYR A 597 15.89 12.62 -16.62
N ASN A 598 16.18 13.68 -17.39
CA ASN A 598 16.73 14.94 -16.88
C ASN A 598 18.00 14.79 -16.01
N CYS A 599 18.82 13.77 -16.26
CA CYS A 599 19.98 13.47 -15.41
C CYS A 599 21.28 14.08 -15.95
N ILE A 600 22.25 14.29 -15.05
CA ILE A 600 23.65 14.55 -15.40
C ILE A 600 24.43 13.25 -15.20
N LEU A 601 25.11 12.77 -16.26
CA LEU A 601 25.85 11.50 -16.25
C LEU A 601 27.29 11.71 -16.70
N THR A 602 28.26 11.41 -15.82
CA THR A 602 29.67 11.26 -16.22
C THR A 602 29.96 9.77 -16.46
N ASP A 603 30.37 9.41 -17.66
CA ASP A 603 30.49 8.04 -18.18
C ASP A 603 29.16 7.29 -18.32
N PRO A 604 28.25 7.78 -19.20
CA PRO A 604 27.01 7.09 -19.53
C PRO A 604 27.25 5.68 -20.09
N SER A 605 26.20 4.86 -20.03
CA SER A 605 26.24 3.45 -20.43
C SER A 605 25.63 3.19 -21.80
N ILE A 606 26.11 2.14 -22.47
CA ILE A 606 25.55 1.65 -23.74
C ILE A 606 24.24 0.88 -23.56
N SER A 607 23.95 0.36 -22.36
CA SER A 607 22.73 -0.40 -22.06
C SER A 607 21.66 0.40 -21.31
N GLY A 608 21.93 1.69 -21.04
CA GLY A 608 20.96 2.61 -20.46
C GLY A 608 20.10 3.29 -21.53
N ARG A 609 18.94 3.80 -21.13
CA ARG A 609 18.08 4.69 -21.94
C ARG A 609 18.14 6.09 -21.36
N HIS A 610 18.42 7.10 -22.17
CA HIS A 610 18.64 8.47 -21.70
C HIS A 610 17.64 9.42 -22.37
N PHE A 611 16.94 10.21 -21.57
CA PHE A 611 15.93 11.17 -22.02
C PHE A 611 16.26 12.54 -21.43
N ASP A 612 16.46 13.55 -22.28
CA ASP A 612 16.78 14.93 -21.89
C ASP A 612 17.97 15.02 -20.91
N CYS A 613 19.03 14.23 -21.11
CA CYS A 613 20.18 14.15 -20.18
C CYS A 613 21.40 14.97 -20.65
N CYS A 614 22.17 15.45 -19.67
CA CYS A 614 23.51 16.04 -19.82
C CYS A 614 24.55 14.91 -19.77
N LEU A 615 25.26 14.62 -20.87
CA LEU A 615 26.14 13.46 -21.00
C LEU A 615 27.61 13.88 -21.17
N ALA A 616 28.50 13.39 -20.31
CA ALA A 616 29.94 13.64 -20.42
C ALA A 616 30.74 12.34 -20.36
N GLY A 617 31.63 12.11 -21.33
CA GLY A 617 32.44 10.89 -21.40
C GLY A 617 31.67 9.65 -21.88
N GLY A 618 32.28 8.46 -21.73
CA GLY A 618 31.67 7.16 -22.05
C GLY A 618 31.37 6.88 -23.54
N THR A 619 30.57 5.82 -23.77
CA THR A 619 30.05 5.43 -25.09
C THR A 619 28.54 5.29 -24.99
N VAL A 620 27.80 5.87 -25.93
CA VAL A 620 26.33 5.83 -25.97
C VAL A 620 25.85 5.12 -27.24
N SER A 621 24.77 4.34 -27.12
CA SER A 621 24.11 3.73 -28.28
C SER A 621 23.10 4.72 -28.89
N PRO A 622 23.07 4.89 -30.23
CA PRO A 622 22.16 5.84 -30.91
C PRO A 622 20.67 5.46 -30.86
N VAL A 623 20.30 4.33 -30.25
CA VAL A 623 18.92 3.82 -30.30
C VAL A 623 18.00 4.44 -29.23
N THR A 624 18.53 5.17 -28.23
CA THR A 624 17.74 5.59 -27.05
C THR A 624 18.12 6.94 -26.42
N ASN A 625 18.64 7.89 -27.20
CA ASN A 625 19.01 9.25 -26.74
C ASN A 625 18.00 10.31 -27.23
N ASP A 626 16.82 10.36 -26.61
CA ASP A 626 15.85 11.40 -26.95
C ASP A 626 16.25 12.73 -26.30
N ALA A 627 16.47 13.76 -27.11
CA ALA A 627 16.85 15.12 -26.70
C ALA A 627 18.08 15.26 -25.76
N CYS A 628 18.91 14.22 -25.60
CA CYS A 628 20.15 14.30 -24.83
C CYS A 628 21.22 15.10 -25.58
N PHE A 629 22.14 15.73 -24.85
CA PHE A 629 23.29 16.42 -25.44
C PHE A 629 24.59 16.01 -24.76
N ALA A 630 25.67 16.02 -25.54
CA ALA A 630 27.01 15.67 -25.09
C ALA A 630 27.81 16.94 -24.81
N ASP A 631 27.72 17.43 -23.57
CA ASP A 631 28.50 18.56 -23.09
C ASP A 631 28.89 18.31 -21.62
N ALA A 632 30.07 18.78 -21.22
CA ALA A 632 30.58 18.52 -19.88
C ALA A 632 29.82 19.39 -18.85
N PRO A 633 29.27 18.81 -17.77
CA PRO A 633 28.73 19.62 -16.69
C PRO A 633 29.85 20.45 -16.07
N LEU A 634 29.61 21.76 -15.88
CA LEU A 634 30.52 22.60 -15.12
C LEU A 634 30.10 22.58 -13.66
N PHE A 635 30.85 21.86 -12.83
CA PHE A 635 30.67 21.85 -11.38
C PHE A 635 31.56 22.90 -10.72
N VAL A 636 31.13 23.44 -9.57
CA VAL A 636 31.91 24.43 -8.80
C VAL A 636 33.27 23.86 -8.38
N ASN A 637 33.30 22.66 -7.77
CA ASN A 637 34.55 21.99 -7.41
C ASN A 637 34.34 20.48 -7.22
N ALA A 638 34.21 19.76 -8.34
CA ALA A 638 34.02 18.30 -8.36
C ALA A 638 35.13 17.54 -7.60
N ALA A 639 36.40 17.97 -7.72
CA ALA A 639 37.52 17.36 -7.00
C ALA A 639 37.35 17.40 -5.47
N ALA A 640 36.76 18.48 -4.94
CA ALA A 640 36.41 18.60 -3.52
C ALA A 640 35.06 17.93 -3.16
N GLY A 641 34.33 17.40 -4.13
CA GLY A 641 32.99 16.82 -3.95
C GLY A 641 31.85 17.83 -3.99
N ASP A 642 32.10 19.06 -4.44
CA ASP A 642 31.08 20.09 -4.65
C ASP A 642 30.56 20.01 -6.09
N PHE A 643 29.40 19.36 -6.23
CA PHE A 643 28.74 19.10 -7.51
C PHE A 643 27.63 20.10 -7.83
N ARG A 644 27.59 21.25 -7.15
CA ARG A 644 26.72 22.37 -7.58
C ARG A 644 27.11 22.82 -8.98
N LEU A 645 26.13 23.25 -9.77
CA LEU A 645 26.38 23.77 -11.11
C LEU A 645 27.03 25.16 -11.03
N ALA A 646 28.20 25.30 -11.64
CA ALA A 646 28.87 26.58 -11.79
C ALA A 646 28.17 27.43 -12.86
N ALA A 647 28.32 28.76 -12.75
CA ALA A 647 27.80 29.68 -13.75
C ALA A 647 28.31 29.32 -15.16
N GLY A 648 27.40 29.26 -16.13
CA GLY A 648 27.70 28.87 -17.51
C GLY A 648 27.69 27.36 -17.76
N SER A 649 27.35 26.52 -16.77
CA SER A 649 27.15 25.09 -17.00
C SER A 649 26.07 24.84 -18.06
N PRO A 650 26.30 23.95 -19.04
CA PRO A 650 25.32 23.66 -20.10
C PRO A 650 24.07 22.91 -19.60
N CYS A 651 24.10 22.45 -18.34
CA CYS A 651 23.01 21.70 -17.72
C CYS A 651 21.97 22.61 -17.01
N ILE A 652 22.19 23.94 -16.95
CA ILE A 652 21.31 24.93 -16.31
C ILE A 652 20.07 25.21 -17.18
N ASP A 653 18.90 25.38 -16.55
CA ASP A 653 17.57 25.72 -17.08
C ASP A 653 17.07 24.80 -18.21
N ARG A 654 17.53 23.55 -18.21
CA ARG A 654 17.39 22.65 -19.38
C ARG A 654 16.56 21.41 -19.14
N ALA A 655 16.08 21.18 -17.92
CA ALA A 655 15.27 20.02 -17.63
C ALA A 655 13.91 20.06 -18.35
N ASN A 656 13.52 18.93 -18.92
CA ASN A 656 12.19 18.75 -19.47
C ASN A 656 11.17 18.66 -18.33
N ARG A 657 10.30 19.67 -18.23
CA ARG A 657 9.27 19.77 -17.17
C ARG A 657 8.34 18.56 -17.08
N ALA A 658 8.15 17.79 -18.17
CA ALA A 658 7.31 16.60 -18.16
C ALA A 658 7.88 15.46 -17.29
N TYR A 659 9.19 15.48 -17.00
CA TYR A 659 9.87 14.48 -16.18
C TYR A 659 10.24 15.00 -14.79
N VAL A 660 9.70 16.16 -14.38
CA VAL A 660 9.88 16.73 -13.03
C VAL A 660 8.55 16.58 -12.29
N PRO A 661 8.39 15.59 -11.40
CA PRO A 661 7.12 15.35 -10.72
C PRO A 661 6.73 16.48 -9.76
N GLU A 662 7.71 17.06 -9.07
CA GLU A 662 7.53 18.09 -8.05
C GLU A 662 8.37 19.34 -8.38
N PRO A 663 8.00 20.10 -9.43
CA PRO A 663 8.81 21.24 -9.87
C PRO A 663 8.91 22.36 -8.82
N PHE A 664 7.95 22.45 -7.90
CA PHE A 664 7.95 23.43 -6.82
C PHE A 664 8.47 22.85 -5.49
N GLY A 665 9.01 21.63 -5.52
CA GLY A 665 9.65 21.00 -4.37
C GLY A 665 11.05 21.57 -4.10
N THR A 666 11.81 20.86 -3.28
CA THR A 666 13.22 21.16 -3.02
C THR A 666 14.14 20.17 -3.75
N ASP A 667 15.37 20.58 -4.00
CA ASP A 667 16.46 19.73 -4.48
C ASP A 667 17.16 19.00 -3.32
N VAL A 668 18.23 18.26 -3.62
CA VAL A 668 18.95 17.46 -2.61
C VAL A 668 19.63 18.29 -1.50
N THR A 669 19.83 19.58 -1.72
CA THR A 669 20.43 20.51 -0.74
C THR A 669 19.38 21.20 0.12
N GLY A 670 18.10 21.10 -0.26
CA GLY A 670 16.98 21.77 0.40
C GLY A 670 16.61 23.11 -0.25
N ASP A 671 17.33 23.54 -1.29
CA ASP A 671 16.97 24.69 -2.11
C ASP A 671 15.80 24.37 -3.02
N LEU A 672 15.08 25.37 -3.54
CA LEU A 672 13.95 25.13 -4.45
C LEU A 672 14.40 24.49 -5.75
N ARG A 673 13.57 23.56 -6.26
CA ARG A 673 13.81 22.82 -7.50
C ARG A 673 13.54 23.63 -8.77
N MET A 674 12.65 24.62 -8.73
CA MET A 674 12.42 25.52 -9.86
C MET A 674 12.84 26.92 -9.46
N GLN A 675 13.93 27.37 -10.04
CA GLN A 675 14.44 28.73 -9.91
C GLN A 675 14.33 29.42 -11.27
N ASN A 676 14.01 30.72 -11.29
CA ASN A 676 13.82 31.48 -12.53
C ASN A 676 12.83 30.83 -13.56
N ALA A 677 11.80 30.12 -13.07
CA ALA A 677 10.77 29.41 -13.85
C ALA A 677 11.27 28.22 -14.71
N ALA A 678 12.52 27.81 -14.52
CA ALA A 678 13.12 26.63 -15.13
C ALA A 678 13.69 25.69 -14.06
N VAL A 679 14.03 24.48 -14.49
CA VAL A 679 14.62 23.45 -13.63
C VAL A 679 15.90 23.01 -14.31
N ASP A 680 16.96 22.84 -13.53
CA ASP A 680 18.24 22.35 -13.99
C ASP A 680 18.22 20.83 -14.15
N LEU A 681 19.11 20.32 -15.00
CA LEU A 681 19.36 18.89 -15.05
C LEU A 681 20.14 18.45 -13.80
N GLY A 682 19.93 17.21 -13.39
CA GLY A 682 20.64 16.65 -12.23
C GLY A 682 20.02 17.01 -10.88
N ALA A 683 20.71 16.69 -9.79
CA ALA A 683 20.15 16.66 -8.45
C ALA A 683 20.13 17.98 -7.69
N ILE A 684 20.88 18.97 -8.17
CA ILE A 684 21.10 20.25 -7.49
C ILE A 684 20.78 21.37 -8.49
N GLU A 685 19.97 22.33 -8.06
CA GLU A 685 19.72 23.55 -8.83
C GLU A 685 20.88 24.52 -8.71
N HIS A 686 21.16 25.23 -9.79
CA HIS A 686 22.01 26.41 -9.79
C HIS A 686 21.35 27.48 -8.94
N ASP A 687 22.15 28.06 -8.06
CA ASP A 687 21.67 29.14 -7.21
C ASP A 687 21.54 30.43 -8.02
N TRP A 688 20.31 30.73 -8.45
CA TRP A 688 19.97 31.95 -9.16
C TRP A 688 19.80 33.15 -8.22
N ARG A 689 19.94 32.97 -6.90
CA ARG A 689 19.99 34.11 -5.97
C ARG A 689 21.18 34.99 -6.36
N PRO A 690 21.03 36.32 -6.41
CA PRO A 690 22.15 37.20 -6.70
C PRO A 690 23.30 36.91 -5.74
N ALA A 691 24.46 36.50 -6.27
CA ALA A 691 25.67 36.43 -5.46
C ALA A 691 25.97 37.84 -4.93
N LEU A 692 25.96 38.02 -3.61
CA LEU A 692 26.37 39.28 -2.98
C LEU A 692 27.76 39.64 -3.50
N ALA A 693 27.98 40.91 -3.84
CA ALA A 693 29.25 41.43 -4.35
C ALA A 693 30.47 41.08 -3.47
N ALA A 694 30.26 40.76 -2.19
CA ALA A 694 31.28 40.25 -1.28
C ALA A 694 31.96 38.93 -1.76
N ALA A 695 31.32 38.17 -2.67
CA ALA A 695 31.87 36.95 -3.26
C ALA A 695 32.65 37.18 -4.57
N LEU A 696 32.69 38.42 -5.07
CA LEU A 696 33.42 38.82 -6.27
C LEU A 696 34.59 39.73 -5.85
N ASP A 697 35.75 39.11 -5.65
CA ASP A 697 37.02 39.74 -5.31
C ASP A 697 37.50 40.72 -6.40
N ALA A 698 36.90 41.92 -6.45
CA ALA A 698 37.30 43.02 -7.33
C ALA A 698 37.41 44.32 -6.52
N ASP A 699 38.64 44.78 -6.33
CA ASP A 699 38.99 46.00 -5.61
C ASP A 699 38.20 47.23 -6.11
N GLY A 700 37.56 47.94 -5.17
CA GLY A 700 37.21 49.36 -5.34
C GLY A 700 35.73 49.74 -5.40
N VAL A 701 34.78 48.86 -5.10
CA VAL A 701 33.35 49.23 -5.02
C VAL A 701 32.83 49.07 -3.59
N THR A 702 32.48 50.17 -2.93
CA THR A 702 31.70 50.15 -1.69
C THR A 702 30.23 50.27 -2.06
N VAL A 703 29.48 49.17 -1.95
CA VAL A 703 28.01 49.16 -2.08
C VAL A 703 27.44 49.00 -0.68
N SER A 704 26.62 49.96 -0.25
CA SER A 704 25.75 49.81 0.91
C SER A 704 24.61 48.85 0.58
N ASP A 705 24.37 47.88 1.45
CA ASP A 705 23.42 46.79 1.30
C ASP A 705 22.09 47.20 0.63
N LEU A 706 21.81 46.63 -0.53
CA LEU A 706 20.44 46.45 -1.02
C LEU A 706 20.11 44.97 -0.86
N THR A 707 19.59 44.62 0.31
CA THR A 707 19.00 43.30 0.56
C THR A 707 17.70 43.16 -0.23
N PRO A 708 17.40 41.99 -0.84
CA PRO A 708 16.09 41.70 -1.43
C PRO A 708 14.96 41.55 -0.38
N PHE A 709 15.26 41.85 0.88
CA PHE A 709 14.29 42.21 1.91
C PHE A 709 14.61 43.65 2.29
N VAL A 710 13.73 44.62 2.00
CA VAL A 710 13.88 45.96 2.60
C VAL A 710 13.55 45.81 4.08
N THR A 711 14.58 45.60 4.90
CA THR A 711 14.48 45.86 6.34
C THR A 711 14.59 47.37 6.51
N HIS A 712 13.54 47.98 7.04
CA HIS A 712 13.60 49.35 7.51
C HIS A 712 14.39 49.35 8.82
N ASP A 713 15.40 50.22 8.97
CA ASP A 713 16.21 50.34 10.19
C ASP A 713 15.36 50.57 11.47
N ALA A 714 14.15 51.14 11.32
CA ALA A 714 13.22 51.34 12.44
C ALA A 714 12.27 50.15 12.74
N GLN A 715 12.36 49.02 12.01
CA GLN A 715 11.49 47.84 12.19
C GLN A 715 12.30 46.53 12.31
N ALA A 716 13.39 46.57 13.08
CA ALA A 716 14.31 45.44 13.29
C ALA A 716 13.66 44.16 13.88
N ALA A 717 12.44 44.25 14.42
CA ALA A 717 11.71 43.12 14.98
C ALA A 717 11.29 42.05 13.96
N HIS A 718 11.36 42.36 12.66
CA HIS A 718 10.86 41.50 11.57
C HIS A 718 11.97 40.94 10.65
N ALA A 719 13.24 41.08 11.03
CA ALA A 719 14.36 40.52 10.28
C ALA A 719 14.37 38.97 10.34
N GLY A 720 14.39 38.30 9.18
CA GLY A 720 14.51 36.84 9.06
C GLY A 720 13.18 36.05 8.95
N GLY A 721 12.05 36.72 8.74
CA GLY A 721 10.74 36.08 8.51
C GLY A 721 10.37 35.86 7.03
N SER A 722 9.23 35.21 6.78
CA SER A 722 8.66 34.92 5.43
C SER A 722 7.84 36.07 4.82
N ALA A 723 7.92 37.27 5.38
CA ALA A 723 7.15 38.44 4.98
C ALA A 723 7.90 39.32 3.97
N VAL A 724 7.16 40.04 3.12
CA VAL A 724 7.70 41.02 2.14
C VAL A 724 7.20 42.42 2.50
N TYR A 725 8.10 43.40 2.55
CA TYR A 725 7.77 44.81 2.80
C TYR A 725 8.04 45.69 1.57
N LEU A 726 7.07 46.50 1.18
CA LEU A 726 7.09 47.42 0.04
C LEU A 726 7.17 48.86 0.57
N ASP A 727 8.37 49.46 0.55
CA ASP A 727 8.67 50.74 1.20
C ASP A 727 8.28 51.97 0.35
N GLY A 728 7.15 52.58 0.68
CA GLY A 728 6.64 53.78 -0.01
C GLY A 728 7.49 55.02 0.22
N ALA A 729 8.20 55.12 1.35
CA ALA A 729 9.07 56.26 1.65
C ALA A 729 10.33 56.24 0.77
N ALA A 730 10.93 55.06 0.59
CA ALA A 730 12.06 54.84 -0.30
C ALA A 730 11.67 55.05 -1.77
N ALA A 731 10.56 54.46 -2.21
CA ALA A 731 10.05 54.62 -3.56
C ALA A 731 9.80 56.10 -3.94
N ARG A 732 9.28 56.90 -3.01
CA ARG A 732 9.09 58.34 -3.20
C ARG A 732 10.41 59.12 -3.25
N ALA A 733 11.40 58.76 -2.43
CA ALA A 733 12.74 59.37 -2.50
C ALA A 733 13.37 59.17 -3.89
N ASP A 734 13.06 58.05 -4.53
CA ASP A 734 13.49 57.70 -5.88
C ASP A 734 12.49 58.12 -6.99
N SER A 735 11.50 58.95 -6.66
CA SER A 735 10.47 59.47 -7.58
C SER A 735 9.63 58.39 -8.29
N GLN A 736 9.44 57.22 -7.65
CA GLN A 736 8.58 56.15 -8.13
C GLN A 736 7.13 56.36 -7.67
N SER A 737 6.17 56.18 -8.57
CA SER A 737 4.74 56.28 -8.25
C SER A 737 4.13 54.99 -7.71
N ALA A 738 4.82 53.85 -7.87
CA ALA A 738 4.40 52.55 -7.38
C ALA A 738 5.57 51.58 -7.27
N ILE A 739 5.42 50.58 -6.39
CA ILE A 739 6.32 49.43 -6.24
C ILE A 739 5.54 48.21 -6.74
N THR A 740 6.11 47.46 -7.68
CA THR A 740 5.46 46.28 -8.26
C THR A 740 6.27 45.03 -8.02
N MET A 741 5.61 43.98 -7.53
CA MET A 741 6.12 42.63 -7.38
C MET A 741 5.30 41.67 -8.22
N SER A 742 5.93 40.64 -8.78
CA SER A 742 5.23 39.53 -9.44
C SER A 742 5.75 38.21 -8.89
N ALA A 743 4.88 37.25 -8.61
CA ALA A 743 5.28 35.91 -8.20
C ALA A 743 4.45 34.84 -8.92
N PRO A 744 5.04 33.69 -9.29
CA PRO A 744 4.26 32.56 -9.78
C PRO A 744 3.30 32.10 -8.68
N TRP A 745 2.02 32.01 -9.01
CA TRP A 745 0.97 31.73 -8.04
C TRP A 745 0.10 30.57 -8.48
N TYR A 746 -0.24 29.69 -7.54
CA TYR A 746 -1.14 28.56 -7.78
C TYR A 746 -1.91 28.18 -6.49
N VAL A 747 -3.24 28.13 -6.57
CA VAL A 747 -4.09 27.60 -5.49
C VAL A 747 -4.75 26.31 -5.99
N PRO A 748 -4.48 25.15 -5.37
CA PRO A 748 -5.12 23.89 -5.76
C PRO A 748 -6.65 24.00 -5.74
N TYR A 749 -7.31 23.30 -6.67
CA TYR A 749 -8.78 23.28 -6.73
C TYR A 749 -9.40 22.85 -5.39
N GLY A 750 -10.40 23.61 -4.92
CA GLY A 750 -11.09 23.36 -3.66
C GLY A 750 -10.38 23.86 -2.39
N ARG A 751 -9.21 24.51 -2.51
CA ARG A 751 -8.50 25.13 -1.38
C ARG A 751 -8.77 26.64 -1.30
N SER A 752 -8.67 27.18 -0.10
CA SER A 752 -8.64 28.62 0.18
C SER A 752 -7.30 28.98 0.80
N VAL A 753 -6.75 30.13 0.41
CA VAL A 753 -5.53 30.69 0.98
C VAL A 753 -5.88 32.05 1.57
N THR A 754 -5.47 32.29 2.81
CA THR A 754 -5.63 33.60 3.44
C THR A 754 -4.28 34.31 3.45
N LEU A 755 -4.26 35.52 2.91
CA LEU A 755 -3.14 36.45 2.91
C LEU A 755 -3.38 37.51 3.99
N ARG A 756 -2.36 37.85 4.77
CA ARG A 756 -2.44 39.00 5.70
C ARG A 756 -1.57 40.11 5.15
N GLY A 757 -2.13 41.32 5.06
CA GLY A 757 -1.40 42.50 4.64
C GLY A 757 -1.65 43.64 5.60
N GLU A 758 -0.60 44.39 5.91
CA GLU A 758 -0.67 45.59 6.75
C GLU A 758 -0.19 46.77 5.92
N VAL A 759 -1.02 47.80 5.74
CA VAL A 759 -0.61 49.03 5.06
C VAL A 759 -0.30 50.07 6.12
N THR A 760 0.98 50.41 6.24
CA THR A 760 1.50 51.39 7.22
C THR A 760 1.70 52.77 6.60
N GLY A 761 1.80 52.85 5.27
CA GLY A 761 1.94 54.08 4.50
C GLY A 761 0.62 54.68 4.03
N SER A 762 0.67 55.86 3.39
CA SER A 762 -0.51 56.55 2.86
C SER A 762 -0.99 56.02 1.51
N GLY A 763 -0.27 55.06 0.92
CA GLY A 763 -0.57 54.39 -0.34
C GLY A 763 -1.62 53.26 -0.27
N THR A 764 -1.78 52.54 -1.40
CA THR A 764 -2.72 51.40 -1.54
C THR A 764 -2.00 50.14 -2.02
N LEU A 765 -2.21 49.00 -1.37
CA LEU A 765 -1.69 47.70 -1.80
C LEU A 765 -2.76 46.95 -2.61
N THR A 766 -2.50 46.63 -3.88
CA THR A 766 -3.46 45.94 -4.76
C THR A 766 -2.88 44.64 -5.31
N LEU A 767 -3.68 43.57 -5.29
CA LEU A 767 -3.34 42.26 -5.86
C LEU A 767 -4.06 42.07 -7.20
N TYR A 768 -3.38 41.55 -8.20
CA TYR A 768 -3.88 41.33 -9.56
C TYR A 768 -3.65 39.90 -10.03
N GLU A 769 -4.64 39.36 -10.73
CA GLU A 769 -4.53 38.17 -11.57
C GLU A 769 -4.41 38.63 -13.03
N GLY A 770 -3.21 38.51 -13.60
CA GLY A 770 -2.89 39.19 -14.86
C GLY A 770 -3.04 40.70 -14.71
N GLU A 771 -3.94 41.30 -15.49
CA GLU A 771 -4.28 42.74 -15.41
C GLU A 771 -5.55 43.03 -14.59
N THR A 772 -6.25 42.00 -14.11
CA THR A 772 -7.53 42.17 -13.40
C THR A 772 -7.27 42.27 -11.89
N PRO A 773 -7.71 43.35 -11.21
CA PRO A 773 -7.55 43.47 -9.76
C PRO A 773 -8.44 42.46 -9.01
N ILE A 774 -7.85 41.76 -8.06
CA ILE A 774 -8.50 40.77 -7.19
C ILE A 774 -9.04 41.47 -5.94
N THR A 775 -8.18 42.25 -5.26
CA THR A 775 -8.52 43.01 -4.06
C THR A 775 -7.51 44.13 -3.80
N ALA A 776 -7.86 45.08 -2.94
CA ALA A 776 -6.96 46.14 -2.48
C ALA A 776 -7.08 46.33 -0.95
N LEU A 777 -5.98 46.75 -0.34
CA LEU A 777 -5.84 47.03 1.09
C LEU A 777 -5.37 48.49 1.26
N THR A 778 -5.91 49.17 2.26
CA THR A 778 -5.56 50.54 2.68
C THR A 778 -5.32 50.57 4.20
N SER A 779 -4.84 51.70 4.74
CA SER A 779 -4.23 51.84 6.08
C SER A 779 -4.85 50.98 7.21
N GLY A 780 -4.00 50.19 7.88
CA GLY A 780 -4.36 49.26 8.97
C GLY A 780 -4.05 47.78 8.66
N ASP A 781 -4.33 46.89 9.61
CA ASP A 781 -4.23 45.43 9.43
C ASP A 781 -5.44 44.87 8.66
N GLY A 782 -5.22 44.06 7.63
CA GLY A 782 -6.28 43.38 6.89
C GLY A 782 -5.92 41.95 6.45
N ALA A 783 -6.92 41.05 6.48
CA ALA A 783 -6.79 39.68 5.96
C ALA A 783 -7.69 39.47 4.73
N VAL A 784 -7.14 38.84 3.70
CA VAL A 784 -7.82 38.54 2.44
C VAL A 784 -7.82 37.03 2.23
N THR A 785 -9.00 36.43 2.24
CA THR A 785 -9.15 35.03 1.83
C THR A 785 -9.44 34.94 0.33
N LEU A 786 -8.52 34.32 -0.39
CA LEU A 786 -8.68 33.98 -1.80
C LEU A 786 -9.28 32.58 -1.90
N LYS A 787 -10.39 32.44 -2.62
CA LYS A 787 -11.06 31.16 -2.87
C LYS A 787 -11.05 30.85 -4.36
N HIS A 788 -10.58 29.65 -4.70
CA HIS A 788 -10.59 29.20 -6.09
C HIS A 788 -12.01 28.76 -6.50
N LEU A 789 -12.54 29.32 -7.59
CA LEU A 789 -13.95 29.14 -8.01
C LEU A 789 -14.13 28.18 -9.22
N THR A 790 -13.06 27.75 -9.92
CA THR A 790 -13.18 26.86 -11.11
C THR A 790 -12.05 25.83 -11.20
N ALA A 791 -12.18 24.75 -11.97
CA ALA A 791 -11.18 23.66 -12.01
C ALA A 791 -10.01 23.87 -12.99
N ALA A 792 -9.90 25.04 -13.64
CA ALA A 792 -9.10 25.22 -14.86
C ALA A 792 -7.87 26.14 -14.75
N GLN A 793 -7.49 26.66 -13.57
CA GLN A 793 -6.32 27.54 -13.47
C GLN A 793 -5.00 26.80 -13.76
N LYS A 794 -4.31 27.25 -14.80
CA LYS A 794 -2.86 27.08 -14.98
C LYS A 794 -2.13 28.11 -14.11
N PRO A 795 -0.86 27.92 -13.72
CA PRO A 795 -0.10 28.95 -13.00
C PRO A 795 -0.03 30.25 -13.82
N PHE A 796 -0.34 31.38 -13.19
CA PHE A 796 -0.18 32.73 -13.74
C PHE A 796 0.54 33.60 -12.70
N PRO A 797 1.20 34.70 -13.11
CA PRO A 797 1.84 35.60 -12.14
C PRO A 797 0.78 36.34 -11.32
N LEU A 798 0.80 36.17 -10.00
CA LEU A 798 0.14 37.11 -9.09
C LEU A 798 0.99 38.37 -9.07
N ARG A 799 0.43 39.48 -9.53
CA ARG A 799 1.08 40.79 -9.48
C ARG A 799 0.58 41.56 -8.26
N VAL A 800 1.49 42.05 -7.44
CA VAL A 800 1.20 42.84 -6.24
C VAL A 800 1.78 44.23 -6.46
N VAL A 801 0.95 45.27 -6.30
CA VAL A 801 1.37 46.66 -6.55
C VAL A 801 1.04 47.49 -5.33
N TYR A 802 2.05 48.15 -4.75
CA TYR A 802 1.85 49.21 -3.78
C TYR A 802 1.94 50.56 -4.48
N THR A 803 0.82 51.26 -4.62
CA THR A 803 0.77 52.61 -5.18
C THR A 803 1.08 53.60 -4.08
N VAL A 804 2.15 54.39 -4.27
CA VAL A 804 2.69 55.28 -3.23
C VAL A 804 1.77 56.50 -3.06
N GLY A 805 1.40 56.81 -1.80
CA GLY A 805 0.52 57.93 -1.48
C GLY A 805 1.23 59.28 -1.44
N GLU A 806 0.47 60.37 -1.46
CA GLU A 806 1.04 61.70 -1.25
C GLU A 806 1.56 61.82 0.21
N GLY A 807 2.81 62.26 0.37
CA GLY A 807 3.45 62.36 1.70
C GLY A 807 3.76 61.03 2.38
N ASP A 808 3.82 59.92 1.64
CA ASP A 808 4.00 58.58 2.21
C ASP A 808 5.31 58.43 2.99
N THR A 809 5.22 58.04 4.26
CA THR A 809 6.36 57.82 5.17
C THR A 809 6.44 56.37 5.67
N GLY A 810 5.55 55.50 5.18
CA GLY A 810 5.49 54.08 5.52
C GLY A 810 5.52 53.21 4.25
N GLY A 811 4.73 52.14 4.23
CA GLY A 811 4.67 51.21 3.10
C GLY A 811 3.56 50.18 3.24
N ALA A 812 3.79 48.97 2.73
CA ALA A 812 2.90 47.84 2.96
C ALA A 812 3.68 46.55 3.23
N LEU A 813 3.25 45.81 4.25
CA LEU A 813 3.71 44.49 4.61
C LEU A 813 2.75 43.42 4.06
N LEU A 814 3.29 42.31 3.58
CA LEU A 814 2.55 41.11 3.22
C LEU A 814 3.16 39.92 3.97
N ASP A 815 2.38 39.26 4.82
CA ASP A 815 2.82 38.17 5.71
C ASP A 815 1.80 37.02 5.78
N ALA A 816 2.29 35.84 6.19
CA ALA A 816 1.58 34.63 6.56
C ALA A 816 0.72 33.96 5.47
N PHE A 817 1.19 32.79 5.04
CA PHE A 817 0.44 31.83 4.24
C PHE A 817 -0.05 30.66 5.10
N GLU A 818 -1.15 30.85 5.82
CA GLU A 818 -1.78 29.73 6.53
C GLU A 818 -2.44 28.78 5.51
N GLY A 819 -1.90 27.56 5.38
CA GLY A 819 -2.48 26.48 4.56
C GLY A 819 -1.80 26.19 3.22
N SER A 820 -0.68 26.84 2.87
CA SER A 820 0.10 26.49 1.67
C SER A 820 1.43 25.83 2.04
N THR A 821 1.52 24.53 1.87
CA THR A 821 2.81 23.86 1.64
C THR A 821 3.24 24.16 0.20
N GLY A 822 4.38 24.82 -0.01
CA GLY A 822 5.05 24.89 -1.32
C GLY A 822 4.88 26.15 -2.18
N MET A 823 4.62 27.33 -1.61
CA MET A 823 4.73 28.59 -2.37
C MET A 823 5.89 29.46 -1.86
N LEU A 824 6.76 29.90 -2.76
CA LEU A 824 7.78 30.91 -2.52
C LEU A 824 7.62 32.05 -3.56
N PHE A 825 7.77 33.29 -3.11
CA PHE A 825 7.89 34.44 -4.00
C PHE A 825 9.28 34.46 -4.64
N MET A 826 9.36 34.63 -5.96
CA MET A 826 10.59 35.01 -6.62
C MET A 826 10.47 36.45 -7.10
N LEU A 827 11.30 37.33 -6.55
CA LEU A 827 11.49 38.70 -7.04
C LEU A 827 12.31 38.64 -8.33
N LYS A 828 12.00 39.52 -9.29
CA LYS A 828 12.81 39.72 -10.49
C LYS A 828 13.66 40.97 -10.33
#